data_AF-A0A554IBH0-F1
#
_entry.id   AF-A0A554IBH0-F1
#
_cell.length_a   1.000
_cell.length_b   1.000
_cell.length_c   1.000
_cell.angle_alpha   90.00
_cell.angle_beta   90.00
_cell.angle_gamma   90.00
#
_symmetry.space_group_name_H-M   'P 1'
#
loop_
_entity.id
_entity.type
_entity.pdbx_description
1 polymer ?
#
loop_
_entity_poly.entity_id
_entity_poly.type
_entity_poly.pdbx_seq_one_letter_code
_entity_poly.pdbx_strand_id
1 'polypeptide(L)'
;MNSFKIEGLRGGFPEQEKGQRFVVPLSEYESPSPRVTGMQELKSLGLPIPEPMFILGHTGFETYKKSGMTEELINKVSKAFREIRRINPGRGAYVGRAFFVPGIEAPTGPRTAAIYKEEDYLTEVEKFFQFAQGEGYDVPGADIALVFHPFIHAARPPMIEAPLLEWPGGDLIPLPKEGGIFIRTTFGPDEAVQGFPHDEYQITITKEEIRIRKNIGNKTATLIPREANIYERIQIPPEFQTKQVLTDFQILELAYAYLRIHKTLGPRRLEFIVQPKGIIFRECFPFEVKPETLFPLDKGEIVGPVIRITSETDVPRIEEPIAITHLTPEVFQRRGVNLFALLASEAKKRGIDLIVLSHGTIATAHLVRVFTDLGQSVVFVGEEDYFEGEEVRVFKEDGIPRVERLKGEGKLFVDLSNLELMEKIEVGGKAKNLAKLGEAGFSVPRGFCIPTELFDHQLALLNLKGLVEDLDILEGEPLRQQLAKIRKGILESSLSSSFEKALRERLKIRKGQFFAVRSSANCEDDLVAFAGLFKTFLKVPKGEVSQKVRQVWASLFSEEAILYAKSLKIPLSDLRMGVIVQEMLKADKAGVIFTRERDSGLFTISATKGSAEELTAGREERFHQLKLKIELDKEKMKIKRTIEERANGPVLTSEEIKKLLMIGLEIEKKFGGPQDIEWLIRRGRIYILQTRSLPHS
;
A
#
# COMPACT_ATOMS: atom_id res chain seq x y z
N MET A 1 11.07 -37.10 -1.86
CA MET A 1 10.07 -36.91 -2.94
C MET A 1 9.15 -38.12 -2.97
N ASN A 2 8.03 -38.07 -2.25
CA ASN A 2 6.89 -38.95 -2.46
C ASN A 2 5.71 -38.02 -2.76
N SER A 3 5.34 -37.94 -4.03
CA SER A 3 4.20 -37.18 -4.51
C SER A 3 2.92 -37.79 -3.91
N PHE A 4 2.23 -37.06 -3.05
CA PHE A 4 0.85 -37.36 -2.71
C PHE A 4 0.00 -37.13 -3.97
N LYS A 5 -0.27 -38.22 -4.70
CA LYS A 5 -1.32 -38.25 -5.71
C LYS A 5 -2.65 -38.19 -4.99
N ILE A 6 -3.40 -37.12 -5.22
CA ILE A 6 -4.85 -37.07 -4.99
C ILE A 6 -5.48 -37.94 -6.10
N GLU A 7 -5.38 -39.26 -5.95
CA GLU A 7 -6.14 -40.21 -6.76
C GLU A 7 -7.49 -40.41 -6.07
N GLY A 8 -8.48 -39.62 -6.48
CA GLY A 8 -9.84 -39.71 -5.94
C GLY A 8 -10.83 -38.63 -6.32
N LEU A 9 -10.58 -37.77 -7.32
CA LEU A 9 -11.58 -36.81 -7.83
C LEU A 9 -11.50 -36.69 -9.37
N ARG A 10 -11.47 -37.84 -10.07
CA ARG A 10 -11.82 -37.91 -11.50
C ARG A 10 -13.13 -38.69 -11.65
N GLY A 11 -14.20 -38.07 -11.19
CA GLY A 11 -15.57 -38.44 -11.49
C GLY A 11 -16.37 -37.16 -11.43
N GLY A 12 -17.13 -36.84 -12.48
CA GLY A 12 -18.08 -35.73 -12.42
C GLY A 12 -18.95 -35.85 -11.17
N PHE A 13 -19.32 -34.70 -10.60
CA PHE A 13 -20.25 -34.65 -9.47
C PHE A 13 -21.46 -35.54 -9.78
N PRO A 14 -21.88 -36.45 -8.87
CA PRO A 14 -23.11 -37.18 -9.05
C PRO A 14 -24.25 -36.17 -9.18
N GLU A 15 -25.05 -36.27 -10.24
CA GLU A 15 -26.36 -35.62 -10.27
C GLU A 15 -27.14 -36.16 -9.06
N GLN A 16 -27.26 -35.34 -8.01
CA GLN A 16 -28.07 -35.69 -6.85
C GLN A 16 -29.55 -35.66 -7.23
N GLU A 17 -30.06 -36.77 -7.76
CA GLU A 17 -31.47 -37.11 -7.68
C GLU A 17 -31.81 -37.51 -6.23
N LYS A 18 -32.42 -36.59 -5.47
CA LYS A 18 -33.50 -36.83 -4.48
C LYS A 18 -33.75 -35.60 -3.60
N GLY A 19 -34.79 -34.84 -3.94
CA GLY A 19 -35.44 -33.84 -3.07
C GLY A 19 -34.62 -32.59 -2.80
N GLN A 20 -34.97 -31.48 -3.45
CA GLN A 20 -34.38 -30.14 -3.29
C GLN A 20 -34.40 -29.68 -1.81
N ARG A 21 -33.42 -30.08 -1.02
CA ARG A 21 -33.14 -29.48 0.28
C ARG A 21 -32.07 -28.43 0.05
N PHE A 22 -32.51 -27.18 -0.20
CA PHE A 22 -31.59 -26.05 -0.33
C PHE A 22 -30.75 -25.88 0.94
N VAL A 23 -31.40 -25.99 2.09
CA VAL A 23 -30.75 -25.89 3.41
C VAL A 23 -30.77 -27.25 4.09
N VAL A 24 -29.60 -27.77 4.45
CA VAL A 24 -29.39 -29.07 5.10
C VAL A 24 -28.54 -28.93 6.37
N PRO A 25 -28.62 -29.85 7.34
CA PRO A 25 -27.67 -29.90 8.45
C PRO A 25 -26.23 -30.05 7.96
N LEU A 26 -25.26 -29.51 8.70
CA LEU A 26 -23.83 -29.63 8.36
C LEU A 26 -23.39 -31.07 8.08
N SER A 27 -23.89 -32.05 8.83
CA SER A 27 -23.53 -33.46 8.67
C SER A 27 -24.07 -34.12 7.40
N GLU A 28 -25.04 -33.49 6.72
CA GLU A 28 -25.70 -34.02 5.51
C GLU A 28 -25.16 -33.38 4.22
N TYR A 29 -24.23 -32.41 4.31
CA TYR A 29 -23.71 -31.70 3.14
C TYR A 29 -22.30 -32.18 2.74
N GLU A 30 -22.12 -32.61 1.49
CA GLU A 30 -20.79 -32.92 0.95
C GLU A 30 -20.23 -31.69 0.24
N SER A 31 -19.02 -31.29 0.61
CA SER A 31 -18.37 -30.10 0.04
C SER A 31 -16.85 -30.28 0.01
N PRO A 32 -16.16 -29.83 -1.06
CA PRO A 32 -14.70 -29.69 -1.07
C PRO A 32 -14.22 -28.47 -0.27
N SER A 33 -15.12 -27.63 0.25
CA SER A 33 -14.79 -26.47 1.05
C SER A 33 -14.13 -26.87 2.37
N PRO A 34 -12.88 -26.45 2.63
CA PRO A 34 -12.19 -26.82 3.87
C PRO A 34 -12.92 -26.34 5.14
N ARG A 35 -13.75 -25.29 5.03
CA ARG A 35 -14.57 -24.81 6.14
C ARG A 35 -15.70 -25.78 6.49
N VAL A 36 -16.31 -26.43 5.50
CA VAL A 36 -17.35 -27.46 5.74
C VAL A 36 -16.70 -28.72 6.26
N THR A 37 -15.69 -29.23 5.55
CA THR A 37 -15.02 -30.49 5.93
C THR A 37 -14.36 -30.38 7.29
N GLY A 38 -13.71 -29.25 7.59
CA GLY A 38 -13.07 -29.01 8.88
C GLY A 38 -14.07 -29.02 10.05
N MET A 39 -15.26 -28.45 9.87
CA MET A 39 -16.30 -28.48 10.92
C MET A 39 -16.89 -29.87 11.11
N GLN A 40 -17.11 -30.61 10.02
CA GLN A 40 -17.54 -32.01 10.09
C GLN A 40 -16.52 -32.90 10.79
N GLU A 41 -15.23 -32.70 10.47
CA GLU A 41 -14.10 -33.36 11.13
C GLU A 41 -14.09 -33.09 12.64
N LEU A 42 -14.18 -31.82 13.07
CA LEU A 42 -14.26 -31.46 14.49
C LEU A 42 -15.47 -32.12 15.18
N LYS A 43 -16.64 -32.08 14.54
CA LYS A 43 -17.86 -32.71 15.07
C LYS A 43 -17.71 -34.23 15.21
N SER A 44 -17.10 -34.90 14.23
CA SER A 44 -16.86 -36.35 14.26
C SER A 44 -15.93 -36.76 15.41
N LEU A 45 -15.02 -35.86 15.80
CA LEU A 45 -14.14 -36.02 16.95
C LEU A 45 -14.81 -35.59 18.27
N GLY A 46 -16.09 -35.23 18.27
CA GLY A 46 -16.81 -34.78 19.46
C GLY A 46 -16.23 -33.49 20.06
N LEU A 47 -15.55 -32.68 19.26
CA LEU A 47 -15.05 -31.38 19.69
C LEU A 47 -16.15 -30.32 19.56
N PRO A 48 -16.28 -29.38 20.51
CA PRO A 48 -17.34 -28.38 20.48
C PRO A 48 -17.19 -27.43 19.28
N ILE A 49 -18.24 -27.34 18.48
CA ILE A 49 -18.41 -26.36 17.38
C ILE A 49 -19.67 -25.53 17.64
N PRO A 50 -19.90 -24.41 16.91
CA PRO A 50 -21.20 -23.73 16.95
C PRO A 50 -22.34 -24.69 16.63
N GLU A 51 -23.45 -24.70 17.38
CA GLU A 51 -24.61 -25.56 17.11
C GLU A 51 -25.93 -24.81 17.35
N PRO A 52 -26.96 -24.97 16.49
CA PRO A 52 -26.98 -25.83 15.30
C PRO A 52 -26.21 -25.24 14.10
N MET A 53 -25.70 -26.08 13.20
CA MET A 53 -25.15 -25.64 11.91
C MET A 53 -25.94 -26.17 10.71
N PHE A 54 -26.24 -25.28 9.77
CA PHE A 54 -26.86 -25.61 8.49
C PHE A 54 -26.01 -25.12 7.33
N ILE A 55 -26.10 -25.79 6.19
CA ILE A 55 -25.50 -25.38 4.93
C ILE A 55 -26.63 -25.07 3.93
N LEU A 56 -26.60 -23.87 3.36
CA LEU A 56 -27.30 -23.57 2.11
C LEU A 56 -26.36 -23.96 0.96
N GLY A 57 -26.67 -25.08 0.30
CA GLY A 57 -25.78 -25.68 -0.68
C GLY A 57 -25.78 -25.00 -2.05
N HIS A 58 -24.90 -25.46 -2.94
CA HIS A 58 -24.77 -24.93 -4.30
C HIS A 58 -26.06 -24.98 -5.11
N THR A 59 -26.94 -25.96 -4.87
CA THR A 59 -28.29 -26.01 -5.50
C THR A 59 -29.16 -24.80 -5.14
N GLY A 60 -28.99 -24.26 -3.93
CA GLY A 60 -29.63 -23.00 -3.52
C GLY A 60 -29.11 -21.80 -4.30
N PHE A 61 -27.78 -21.73 -4.53
CA PHE A 61 -27.17 -20.71 -5.38
C PHE A 61 -27.63 -20.82 -6.84
N GLU A 62 -27.68 -22.04 -7.41
CA GLU A 62 -28.19 -22.27 -8.76
C GLU A 62 -29.66 -21.84 -8.92
N THR A 63 -30.47 -22.06 -7.89
CA THR A 63 -31.87 -21.63 -7.87
C THR A 63 -31.96 -20.10 -7.82
N TYR A 64 -31.16 -19.46 -6.96
CA TYR A 64 -31.03 -18.01 -6.90
C TYR A 64 -30.59 -17.42 -8.25
N LYS A 65 -29.60 -18.02 -8.91
CA LYS A 65 -29.09 -17.56 -10.20
C LYS A 65 -30.16 -17.56 -11.28
N LYS A 66 -31.04 -18.55 -11.29
CA LYS A 66 -32.11 -18.69 -12.29
C LYS A 66 -33.30 -17.79 -12.02
N SER A 67 -33.66 -17.56 -10.76
CA SER A 67 -34.98 -16.98 -10.42
C SER A 67 -34.98 -16.04 -9.21
N GLY A 68 -33.81 -15.63 -8.72
CA GLY A 68 -33.67 -14.83 -7.51
C GLY A 68 -34.09 -15.57 -6.23
N MET A 69 -34.37 -14.81 -5.17
CA MET A 69 -34.89 -15.36 -3.90
C MET A 69 -36.34 -15.85 -4.08
N THR A 70 -36.51 -17.11 -4.49
CA THR A 70 -37.83 -17.74 -4.63
C THR A 70 -38.52 -17.93 -3.28
N GLU A 71 -39.85 -18.03 -3.27
CA GLU A 71 -40.63 -18.27 -2.05
C GLU A 71 -40.18 -19.54 -1.32
N GLU A 72 -39.82 -20.59 -2.07
CA GLU A 72 -39.31 -21.83 -1.49
C GLU A 72 -37.95 -21.62 -0.81
N LEU A 73 -37.01 -20.92 -1.48
CA LEU A 73 -35.69 -20.64 -0.93
C LEU A 73 -35.78 -19.75 0.33
N ILE A 74 -36.61 -18.71 0.28
CA ILE A 74 -36.92 -17.84 1.43
C ILE A 74 -37.43 -18.69 2.60
N ASN A 75 -38.42 -19.55 2.37
CA ASN A 75 -39.01 -20.38 3.42
C ASN A 75 -37.98 -21.32 4.07
N LYS A 76 -37.04 -21.89 3.31
CA LYS A 76 -35.98 -22.75 3.86
C LYS A 76 -34.96 -21.95 4.69
N VAL A 77 -34.51 -20.81 4.19
CA VAL A 77 -33.56 -19.93 4.90
C VAL A 77 -34.18 -19.39 6.19
N SER A 78 -35.42 -18.89 6.12
CA SER A 78 -36.18 -18.44 7.29
C SER A 78 -36.35 -19.53 8.33
N LYS A 79 -36.62 -20.78 7.92
CA LYS A 79 -36.73 -21.90 8.86
C LYS A 79 -35.41 -22.13 9.62
N ALA A 80 -34.27 -22.13 8.92
CA ALA A 80 -32.96 -22.28 9.55
C ALA A 80 -32.64 -21.13 10.52
N PHE A 81 -32.96 -19.88 10.14
CA PHE A 81 -32.83 -18.73 11.02
C PHE A 81 -33.63 -18.88 12.32
N ARG A 82 -34.92 -19.24 12.20
CA ARG A 82 -35.80 -19.45 13.38
C ARG A 82 -35.28 -20.56 14.27
N GLU A 83 -34.73 -21.64 13.69
CA GLU A 83 -34.17 -22.74 14.46
C GLU A 83 -32.91 -22.36 15.24
N ILE A 84 -31.98 -21.64 14.58
CA ILE A 84 -30.78 -21.06 15.22
C ILE A 84 -31.19 -20.17 16.41
N ARG A 85 -32.12 -19.24 16.17
CA ARG A 85 -32.60 -18.29 17.18
C ARG A 85 -33.41 -18.97 18.28
N ARG A 86 -34.12 -20.06 18.00
CA ARG A 86 -34.86 -20.83 19.01
C ARG A 86 -33.92 -21.56 19.97
N ILE A 87 -32.85 -22.17 19.47
CA ILE A 87 -31.89 -22.90 20.30
C ILE A 87 -30.98 -21.92 21.07
N ASN A 88 -30.63 -20.79 20.45
CA ASN A 88 -29.77 -19.77 21.06
C ASN A 88 -30.44 -18.38 21.06
N PRO A 89 -31.51 -18.16 21.85
CA PRO A 89 -32.30 -16.92 21.80
C PRO A 89 -31.52 -15.67 22.20
N GLY A 90 -30.46 -15.82 22.99
CA GLY A 90 -29.55 -14.72 23.36
C GLY A 90 -28.52 -14.34 22.28
N ARG A 91 -28.39 -15.12 21.18
CA ARG A 91 -27.37 -14.91 20.15
C ARG A 91 -27.98 -14.59 18.80
N GLY A 92 -27.43 -13.62 18.08
CA GLY A 92 -27.77 -13.42 16.68
C GLY A 92 -27.43 -14.66 15.83
N ALA A 93 -27.98 -14.74 14.63
CA ALA A 93 -27.58 -15.72 13.63
C ALA A 93 -26.38 -15.19 12.81
N TYR A 94 -25.61 -16.10 12.25
CA TYR A 94 -24.48 -15.84 11.37
C TYR A 94 -24.72 -16.43 9.99
N VAL A 95 -24.24 -15.73 8.97
CA VAL A 95 -24.12 -16.20 7.59
C VAL A 95 -22.63 -16.15 7.24
N GLY A 96 -22.08 -17.27 6.84
CA GLY A 96 -20.69 -17.37 6.41
C GLY A 96 -20.58 -17.96 5.03
N ARG A 97 -19.50 -17.65 4.32
CA ARG A 97 -19.18 -18.32 3.06
C ARG A 97 -18.62 -19.71 3.31
N ALA A 98 -19.00 -20.65 2.47
CA ALA A 98 -18.39 -21.97 2.36
C ALA A 98 -17.98 -22.24 0.90
N PHE A 99 -17.59 -21.19 0.17
CA PHE A 99 -17.26 -21.27 -1.25
C PHE A 99 -16.04 -22.15 -1.51
N PHE A 100 -16.12 -22.94 -2.58
CA PHE A 100 -14.99 -23.57 -3.25
C PHE A 100 -15.04 -23.19 -4.72
N VAL A 101 -13.93 -22.67 -5.24
CA VAL A 101 -13.79 -22.29 -6.64
C VAL A 101 -12.50 -22.91 -7.17
N PRO A 102 -12.55 -23.79 -8.19
CA PRO A 102 -11.36 -24.41 -8.77
C PRO A 102 -10.30 -23.38 -9.16
N GLY A 103 -9.07 -23.58 -8.70
CA GLY A 103 -7.95 -22.67 -8.98
C GLY A 103 -7.88 -21.41 -8.11
N ILE A 104 -8.84 -21.18 -7.21
CA ILE A 104 -8.80 -20.08 -6.24
C ILE A 104 -8.59 -20.64 -4.83
N GLU A 105 -7.38 -20.48 -4.32
CA GLU A 105 -7.01 -20.85 -2.96
C GLU A 105 -7.60 -19.80 -1.99
N ALA A 106 -8.79 -20.08 -1.44
CA ALA A 106 -9.59 -19.20 -0.56
C ALA A 106 -10.36 -18.04 -1.25
N PRO A 107 -11.47 -18.33 -1.95
CA PRO A 107 -12.34 -17.31 -2.54
C PRO A 107 -12.81 -16.26 -1.51
N THR A 108 -12.83 -15.00 -1.96
CA THR A 108 -13.22 -13.87 -1.11
C THR A 108 -14.75 -13.79 -0.98
N GLY A 109 -15.25 -12.89 -0.14
CA GLY A 109 -16.70 -12.73 0.03
C GLY A 109 -17.07 -11.65 1.01
N PRO A 110 -18.38 -11.34 1.11
CA PRO A 110 -18.91 -10.49 2.16
C PRO A 110 -18.62 -11.09 3.55
N ARG A 111 -18.75 -10.26 4.58
CA ARG A 111 -18.66 -10.66 5.98
C ARG A 111 -19.91 -10.19 6.70
N THR A 112 -20.33 -10.99 7.68
CA THR A 112 -21.60 -10.83 8.38
C THR A 112 -21.38 -10.56 9.86
N ALA A 113 -22.14 -9.63 10.42
CA ALA A 113 -22.25 -9.41 11.86
C ALA A 113 -23.34 -10.30 12.48
N ALA A 114 -23.55 -10.19 13.79
CA ALA A 114 -24.67 -10.85 14.45
C ALA A 114 -26.02 -10.32 13.91
N ILE A 115 -26.84 -11.20 13.34
CA ILE A 115 -28.15 -10.87 12.76
C ILE A 115 -29.27 -11.27 13.72
N TYR A 116 -30.16 -10.35 14.07
CA TYR A 116 -31.23 -10.61 15.05
C TYR A 116 -32.65 -10.68 14.44
N LYS A 117 -32.84 -10.13 13.25
CA LYS A 117 -34.10 -10.13 12.52
C LYS A 117 -34.02 -11.02 11.28
N GLU A 118 -35.15 -11.64 10.93
CA GLU A 118 -35.23 -12.57 9.80
C GLU A 118 -35.05 -11.87 8.46
N GLU A 119 -35.59 -10.66 8.29
CA GLU A 119 -35.48 -9.85 7.07
C GLU A 119 -34.02 -9.51 6.74
N ASP A 120 -33.25 -9.11 7.75
CA ASP A 120 -31.81 -8.83 7.64
C ASP A 120 -31.03 -10.10 7.26
N TYR A 121 -31.48 -11.27 7.74
CA TYR A 121 -30.84 -12.56 7.46
C TYR A 121 -31.01 -12.98 6.00
N LEU A 122 -32.22 -12.80 5.45
CA LEU A 122 -32.51 -13.06 4.04
C LEU A 122 -31.73 -12.09 3.13
N THR A 123 -31.69 -10.82 3.49
CA THR A 123 -30.92 -9.79 2.77
C THR A 123 -29.43 -10.13 2.73
N GLU A 124 -28.88 -10.59 3.85
CA GLU A 124 -27.47 -10.97 3.90
C GLU A 124 -27.19 -12.22 3.06
N VAL A 125 -28.06 -13.23 3.05
CA VAL A 125 -27.91 -14.40 2.15
C VAL A 125 -27.87 -13.97 0.68
N GLU A 126 -28.81 -13.11 0.27
CA GLU A 126 -28.87 -12.61 -1.09
C GLU A 126 -27.59 -11.86 -1.49
N LYS A 127 -27.06 -11.02 -0.59
CA LYS A 127 -25.80 -10.29 -0.81
C LYS A 127 -24.61 -11.21 -1.06
N PHE A 128 -24.50 -12.36 -0.41
CA PHE A 128 -23.43 -13.32 -0.69
C PHE A 128 -23.55 -13.94 -2.08
N PHE A 129 -24.77 -14.24 -2.51
CA PHE A 129 -25.00 -14.78 -3.85
C PHE A 129 -24.77 -13.75 -4.95
N GLN A 130 -25.23 -12.52 -4.78
CA GLN A 130 -24.93 -11.41 -5.69
C GLN A 130 -23.42 -11.19 -5.82
N PHE A 131 -22.70 -11.25 -4.70
CA PHE A 131 -21.23 -11.14 -4.72
C PHE A 131 -20.59 -12.27 -5.53
N ALA A 132 -20.97 -13.53 -5.28
CA ALA A 132 -20.41 -14.67 -6.01
C ALA A 132 -20.69 -14.60 -7.52
N GLN A 133 -21.85 -14.08 -7.92
CA GLN A 133 -22.18 -13.81 -9.33
C GLN A 133 -21.34 -12.67 -9.91
N GLY A 134 -21.22 -11.55 -9.21
CA GLY A 134 -20.46 -10.38 -9.65
C GLY A 134 -18.97 -10.68 -9.86
N GLU A 135 -18.41 -11.55 -9.00
CA GLU A 135 -17.01 -11.99 -9.11
C GLU A 135 -16.80 -13.17 -10.09
N GLY A 136 -17.86 -13.68 -10.71
CA GLY A 136 -17.77 -14.79 -11.67
C GLY A 136 -17.28 -16.11 -11.06
N TYR A 137 -17.59 -16.37 -9.78
CA TYR A 137 -17.17 -17.61 -9.09
C TYR A 137 -17.94 -18.86 -9.55
N ASP A 138 -19.01 -18.67 -10.31
CA ASP A 138 -19.84 -19.72 -10.91
C ASP A 138 -19.14 -20.37 -12.12
N VAL A 139 -18.12 -21.18 -11.83
CA VAL A 139 -17.34 -21.92 -12.84
C VAL A 139 -17.55 -23.43 -12.69
N PRO A 140 -17.33 -24.24 -13.75
CA PRO A 140 -17.45 -25.69 -13.67
C PRO A 140 -16.63 -26.29 -12.53
N GLY A 141 -17.30 -27.01 -11.62
CA GLY A 141 -16.69 -27.63 -10.44
C GLY A 141 -16.61 -26.74 -9.20
N ALA A 142 -17.14 -25.52 -9.24
CA ALA A 142 -17.34 -24.71 -8.05
C ALA A 142 -18.45 -25.26 -7.15
N ASP A 143 -18.34 -24.98 -5.85
CA ASP A 143 -19.37 -25.21 -4.84
C ASP A 143 -19.60 -23.90 -4.07
N ILE A 144 -20.63 -23.17 -4.47
CA ILE A 144 -21.03 -21.89 -3.87
C ILE A 144 -22.04 -22.16 -2.75
N ALA A 145 -21.53 -22.51 -1.57
CA ALA A 145 -22.33 -22.78 -0.39
C ALA A 145 -22.22 -21.67 0.67
N LEU A 146 -23.24 -21.55 1.53
CA LEU A 146 -23.24 -20.70 2.73
C LEU A 146 -23.42 -21.53 3.99
N VAL A 147 -22.74 -21.16 5.06
CA VAL A 147 -22.85 -21.77 6.38
C VAL A 147 -23.65 -20.89 7.32
N PHE A 148 -24.60 -21.50 8.03
CA PHE A 148 -25.52 -20.85 8.96
C PHE A 148 -25.32 -21.44 10.35
N HIS A 149 -25.06 -20.60 11.35
CA HIS A 149 -24.94 -21.03 12.74
C HIS A 149 -25.24 -19.86 13.71
N PRO A 150 -25.41 -20.09 15.02
CA PRO A 150 -25.48 -18.99 16.00
C PRO A 150 -24.20 -18.16 15.96
N PHE A 151 -24.30 -16.85 16.05
CA PHE A 151 -23.13 -15.98 16.09
C PHE A 151 -22.30 -16.25 17.34
N ILE A 152 -21.04 -16.66 17.16
CA ILE A 152 -20.10 -16.98 18.24
C ILE A 152 -18.87 -16.08 18.09
N HIS A 153 -18.79 -15.01 18.88
CA HIS A 153 -17.71 -14.03 18.81
C HIS A 153 -17.42 -13.43 20.18
N ALA A 154 -16.13 -13.34 20.54
CA ALA A 154 -15.68 -13.02 21.90
C ALA A 154 -16.05 -11.60 22.29
N ALA A 155 -16.07 -10.72 21.29
CA ALA A 155 -16.36 -9.32 21.47
C ALA A 155 -17.83 -8.92 21.22
N ARG A 156 -18.75 -9.89 21.15
CA ARG A 156 -20.20 -9.70 21.38
C ARG A 156 -20.75 -10.92 22.10
N PRO A 157 -20.40 -11.11 23.38
CA PRO A 157 -21.08 -12.13 24.15
C PRO A 157 -22.57 -11.77 24.22
N PRO A 158 -23.48 -12.76 24.33
CA PRO A 158 -24.88 -12.46 24.63
C PRO A 158 -24.93 -11.52 25.85
N MET A 159 -25.86 -10.55 25.90
CA MET A 159 -25.94 -9.51 26.95
C MET A 159 -26.00 -10.03 28.42
N ILE A 160 -26.03 -11.34 28.60
CA ILE A 160 -26.15 -12.08 29.85
C ILE A 160 -24.78 -12.61 30.34
N GLU A 161 -23.73 -12.63 29.51
CA GLU A 161 -22.44 -13.27 29.81
C GLU A 161 -21.28 -12.25 29.83
N ALA A 162 -21.09 -11.59 30.98
CA ALA A 162 -19.86 -10.92 31.45
C ALA A 162 -19.27 -9.77 30.56
N PRO A 163 -18.34 -8.93 31.09
CA PRO A 163 -17.73 -7.86 30.30
C PRO A 163 -16.85 -8.42 29.16
N LEU A 164 -16.80 -7.65 28.08
CA LEU A 164 -16.24 -8.01 26.78
C LEU A 164 -14.78 -8.47 26.78
N LEU A 165 -14.02 -8.11 27.83
CA LEU A 165 -12.60 -8.40 27.99
C LEU A 165 -12.33 -9.79 28.61
N GLU A 166 -13.36 -10.52 29.04
CA GLU A 166 -13.18 -11.83 29.70
C GLU A 166 -13.21 -13.03 28.73
N TRP A 167 -13.50 -12.79 27.44
CA TRP A 167 -13.63 -13.85 26.44
C TRP A 167 -12.45 -13.82 25.47
N PRO A 168 -11.41 -14.64 25.68
CA PRO A 168 -10.29 -14.70 24.78
C PRO A 168 -10.59 -15.54 23.54
N GLY A 169 -10.10 -15.05 22.41
CA GLY A 169 -10.02 -15.79 21.15
C GLY A 169 -8.55 -15.94 20.75
N GLY A 170 -8.29 -17.00 19.99
CA GLY A 170 -6.96 -17.24 19.48
C GLY A 170 -6.91 -18.29 18.40
N ASP A 171 -5.69 -18.61 17.99
CA ASP A 171 -5.42 -19.70 17.09
C ASP A 171 -4.31 -20.62 17.60
N LEU A 172 -4.31 -21.83 17.03
CA LEU A 172 -3.41 -22.90 17.38
C LEU A 172 -2.85 -23.51 16.11
N ILE A 173 -1.52 -23.65 16.06
CA ILE A 173 -0.80 -24.30 14.97
C ILE A 173 0.18 -25.36 15.49
N PRO A 174 0.45 -26.42 14.71
CA PRO A 174 1.54 -27.34 15.02
C PRO A 174 2.92 -26.72 14.84
N LEU A 175 3.89 -27.23 15.59
CA LEU A 175 5.31 -26.96 15.39
C LEU A 175 6.03 -28.16 14.75
N PRO A 176 7.19 -27.93 14.10
CA PRO A 176 7.99 -28.97 13.42
C PRO A 176 8.49 -30.10 14.32
N LYS A 177 8.68 -29.82 15.62
CA LYS A 177 9.10 -30.83 16.59
C LYS A 177 7.89 -31.67 17.00
N GLU A 178 8.09 -32.99 17.08
CA GLU A 178 7.03 -33.94 17.45
C GLU A 178 6.36 -33.54 18.78
N GLY A 179 5.02 -33.48 18.79
CA GLY A 179 4.23 -33.02 19.95
C GLY A 179 4.32 -31.52 20.25
N GLY A 180 4.92 -30.72 19.35
CA GLY A 180 5.03 -29.28 19.47
C GLY A 180 3.76 -28.56 19.02
N ILE A 181 3.25 -27.66 19.86
CA ILE A 181 2.05 -26.86 19.62
C ILE A 181 2.37 -25.40 19.93
N PHE A 182 1.86 -24.49 19.11
CA PHE A 182 1.96 -23.06 19.34
C PHE A 182 0.57 -22.44 19.38
N ILE A 183 0.25 -21.76 20.49
CA ILE A 183 -1.02 -21.10 20.73
C ILE A 183 -0.76 -19.60 20.82
N ARG A 184 -1.55 -18.82 20.08
CA ARG A 184 -1.61 -17.35 20.23
C ARG A 184 -2.99 -16.95 20.72
N THR A 185 -3.05 -16.01 21.65
CA THR A 185 -4.33 -15.60 22.24
C THR A 185 -4.28 -14.18 22.77
N THR A 186 -5.41 -13.48 22.73
CA THR A 186 -5.55 -12.17 23.37
C THR A 186 -6.95 -11.99 23.94
N PHE A 187 -7.14 -10.94 24.76
CA PHE A 187 -8.47 -10.58 25.25
C PHE A 187 -9.32 -10.06 24.09
N GLY A 188 -10.57 -10.52 23.99
CA GLY A 188 -11.45 -10.18 22.88
C GLY A 188 -11.30 -11.16 21.71
N PRO A 189 -11.51 -10.73 20.46
CA PRO A 189 -11.62 -11.65 19.34
C PRO A 189 -10.27 -12.21 18.91
N ASP A 190 -10.28 -13.42 18.38
CA ASP A 190 -9.14 -14.10 17.78
C ASP A 190 -8.53 -13.32 16.61
N GLU A 191 -9.30 -12.51 15.87
CA GLU A 191 -8.71 -11.60 14.88
C GLU A 191 -7.73 -10.59 15.50
N ALA A 192 -7.85 -10.27 16.79
CA ALA A 192 -6.93 -9.37 17.46
C ALA A 192 -5.53 -9.99 17.67
N VAL A 193 -5.39 -11.32 17.71
CA VAL A 193 -4.06 -11.97 17.77
C VAL A 193 -3.22 -11.71 16.53
N GLN A 194 -3.86 -11.28 15.44
CA GLN A 194 -3.22 -11.02 14.15
C GLN A 194 -2.74 -9.56 14.03
N GLY A 195 -3.00 -8.68 15.01
CA GLY A 195 -2.65 -7.25 14.87
C GLY A 195 -2.28 -6.52 16.16
N PHE A 196 -2.42 -7.17 17.32
CA PHE A 196 -2.11 -6.59 18.62
C PHE A 196 -1.12 -7.48 19.38
N PRO A 197 -0.40 -6.94 20.38
CA PRO A 197 0.34 -7.76 21.32
C PRO A 197 -0.59 -8.82 21.94
N HIS A 198 -0.08 -10.03 22.08
CA HIS A 198 -0.83 -11.20 22.49
C HIS A 198 0.05 -12.12 23.34
N ASP A 199 -0.56 -13.09 23.99
CA ASP A 199 0.19 -14.16 24.66
C ASP A 199 0.55 -15.25 23.67
N GLU A 200 1.73 -15.82 23.85
CA GLU A 200 2.20 -16.97 23.09
C GLU A 200 2.51 -18.13 24.05
N TYR A 201 1.98 -19.31 23.73
CA TYR A 201 2.26 -20.52 24.48
C TYR A 201 2.83 -21.58 23.55
N GLN A 202 4.08 -21.95 23.81
CA GLN A 202 4.75 -23.05 23.13
C GLN A 202 4.68 -24.28 24.02
N ILE A 203 3.95 -25.30 23.57
CA ILE A 203 3.76 -26.54 24.30
C ILE A 203 4.57 -27.62 23.61
N THR A 204 5.29 -28.42 24.40
CA THR A 204 5.98 -29.63 23.95
C THR A 204 5.45 -30.79 24.76
N ILE A 205 4.86 -31.76 24.07
CA ILE A 205 4.30 -32.96 24.70
C ILE A 205 5.17 -34.13 24.33
N THR A 206 5.81 -34.74 25.33
CA THR A 206 6.55 -35.99 25.19
C THR A 206 5.85 -37.11 25.96
N LYS A 207 6.39 -38.32 25.91
CA LYS A 207 5.88 -39.44 26.74
C LYS A 207 6.08 -39.22 28.24
N GLU A 208 7.02 -38.37 28.64
CA GLU A 208 7.50 -38.24 30.02
C GLU A 208 7.05 -36.93 30.67
N GLU A 209 6.88 -35.87 29.88
CA GLU A 209 6.56 -34.54 30.39
C GLU A 209 5.75 -33.70 29.38
N ILE A 210 4.98 -32.75 29.93
CA ILE A 210 4.38 -31.64 29.19
C ILE A 210 5.11 -30.36 29.61
N ARG A 211 5.84 -29.73 28.68
CA ARG A 211 6.47 -28.43 28.92
C ARG A 211 5.66 -27.33 28.26
N ILE A 212 5.34 -26.28 29.01
CA ILE A 212 4.67 -25.08 28.50
C ILE A 212 5.60 -23.90 28.71
N ARG A 213 6.12 -23.33 27.62
CA ARG A 213 6.84 -22.06 27.63
C ARG A 213 5.83 -20.96 27.34
N LYS A 214 5.73 -19.99 28.25
CA LYS A 214 4.79 -18.87 28.16
C LYS A 214 5.52 -17.58 27.88
N ASN A 215 5.08 -16.84 26.87
CA ASN A 215 5.49 -15.47 26.61
C ASN A 215 4.24 -14.58 26.79
N ILE A 216 4.24 -13.74 27.83
CA ILE A 216 3.08 -12.92 28.18
C ILE A 216 3.28 -11.52 27.60
N GLY A 217 2.55 -11.21 26.53
CA GLY A 217 2.69 -9.93 25.84
C GLY A 217 2.08 -8.77 26.65
N ASN A 218 2.56 -7.54 26.41
CA ASN A 218 1.93 -6.33 26.97
C ASN A 218 0.76 -5.87 26.08
N LYS A 219 -0.45 -6.38 26.38
CA LYS A 219 -1.68 -6.23 25.58
C LYS A 219 -2.32 -4.86 25.85
N THR A 220 -1.80 -3.80 25.24
CA THR A 220 -2.27 -2.42 25.51
C THR A 220 -3.61 -2.07 24.85
N ALA A 221 -4.02 -2.80 23.82
CA ALA A 221 -5.26 -2.56 23.08
C ALA A 221 -5.82 -3.84 22.47
N THR A 222 -7.14 -3.84 22.22
CA THR A 222 -7.85 -4.89 21.49
C THR A 222 -8.96 -4.28 20.62
N LEU A 223 -9.76 -5.13 19.97
CA LEU A 223 -10.84 -4.76 19.08
C LEU A 223 -12.21 -5.15 19.66
N ILE A 224 -13.18 -4.25 19.52
CA ILE A 224 -14.60 -4.53 19.71
C ILE A 224 -15.34 -4.39 18.37
N PRO A 225 -16.06 -5.40 17.88
CA PRO A 225 -16.88 -5.30 16.68
C PRO A 225 -18.13 -4.47 16.97
N ARG A 226 -18.23 -3.29 16.34
CA ARG A 226 -19.41 -2.41 16.38
C ARG A 226 -20.43 -2.73 15.32
N GLU A 227 -20.01 -3.17 14.13
CA GLU A 227 -20.85 -3.69 13.04
C GLU A 227 -20.06 -4.68 12.16
N ALA A 228 -20.65 -5.17 11.07
CA ALA A 228 -19.95 -6.03 10.12
C ALA A 228 -18.77 -5.24 9.53
N ASN A 229 -17.54 -5.72 9.74
CA ASN A 229 -16.29 -5.05 9.34
C ASN A 229 -15.95 -3.75 10.07
N ILE A 230 -16.76 -3.30 11.03
CA ILE A 230 -16.44 -2.12 11.84
C ILE A 230 -16.01 -2.61 13.21
N TYR A 231 -14.72 -2.48 13.48
CA TYR A 231 -14.17 -2.74 14.80
C TYR A 231 -13.66 -1.43 15.38
N GLU A 232 -14.00 -1.18 16.62
CA GLU A 232 -13.44 -0.10 17.41
C GLU A 232 -12.21 -0.63 18.15
N ARG A 233 -11.08 0.07 18.01
CA ARG A 233 -9.92 -0.16 18.85
C ARG A 233 -10.23 0.40 20.24
N ILE A 234 -10.14 -0.46 21.25
CA ILE A 234 -10.26 -0.05 22.64
C ILE A 234 -8.94 -0.27 23.37
N GLN A 235 -8.73 0.52 24.41
CA GLN A 235 -7.62 0.30 25.32
C GLN A 235 -7.98 -0.85 26.28
N ILE A 236 -7.05 -1.80 26.44
CA ILE A 236 -7.20 -2.81 27.48
C ILE A 236 -6.88 -2.14 28.82
N PRO A 237 -7.72 -2.31 29.86
CA PRO A 237 -7.46 -1.74 31.17
C PRO A 237 -6.10 -2.18 31.74
N PRO A 238 -5.35 -1.29 32.42
CA PRO A 238 -3.99 -1.56 32.89
C PRO A 238 -3.81 -2.89 33.64
N GLU A 239 -4.81 -3.30 34.43
CA GLU A 239 -4.83 -4.53 35.21
C GLU A 239 -4.87 -5.83 34.36
N PHE A 240 -5.24 -5.73 33.09
CA PHE A 240 -5.26 -6.86 32.14
C PHE A 240 -4.05 -6.88 31.19
N GLN A 241 -3.36 -5.75 31.00
CA GLN A 241 -2.35 -5.62 29.93
C GLN A 241 -1.20 -6.62 30.07
N THR A 242 -0.77 -6.92 31.29
CA THR A 242 0.30 -7.88 31.60
C THR A 242 -0.22 -9.21 32.17
N LYS A 243 -1.55 -9.36 32.27
CA LYS A 243 -2.18 -10.58 32.80
C LYS A 243 -2.12 -11.70 31.75
N GLN A 244 -1.87 -12.92 32.20
CA GLN A 244 -2.01 -14.11 31.35
C GLN A 244 -3.47 -14.26 30.89
N VAL A 245 -3.67 -14.50 29.59
CA VAL A 245 -5.00 -14.51 28.95
C VAL A 245 -5.72 -15.83 29.17
N LEU A 246 -5.10 -16.96 28.82
CA LEU A 246 -5.68 -18.29 29.04
C LEU A 246 -5.21 -18.85 30.37
N THR A 247 -6.07 -19.57 31.07
CA THR A 247 -5.65 -20.37 32.22
C THR A 247 -4.80 -21.57 31.77
N ASP A 248 -3.97 -22.09 32.67
CA ASP A 248 -3.14 -23.27 32.38
C ASP A 248 -3.99 -24.49 32.00
N PHE A 249 -5.18 -24.62 32.58
CA PHE A 249 -6.15 -25.65 32.22
C PHE A 249 -6.63 -25.51 30.78
N GLN A 250 -6.97 -24.29 30.33
CA GLN A 250 -7.40 -24.02 28.95
C GLN A 250 -6.27 -24.26 27.93
N ILE A 251 -5.03 -23.91 28.29
CA ILE A 251 -3.85 -24.20 27.45
C ILE A 251 -3.71 -25.72 27.24
N LEU A 252 -3.86 -26.50 28.32
CA LEU A 252 -3.81 -27.96 28.26
C LEU A 252 -5.01 -28.54 27.48
N GLU A 253 -6.22 -28.02 27.68
CA GLU A 253 -7.43 -28.46 26.96
C GLU A 253 -7.28 -28.29 25.44
N LEU A 254 -6.77 -27.13 25.00
CA LEU A 254 -6.45 -26.87 23.59
C LEU A 254 -5.39 -27.83 23.06
N ALA A 255 -4.35 -28.08 23.85
CA ALA A 255 -3.28 -28.99 23.48
C ALA A 255 -3.77 -30.43 23.31
N TYR A 256 -4.62 -30.91 24.22
CA TYR A 256 -5.24 -32.24 24.14
C TYR A 256 -6.22 -32.35 22.97
N ALA A 257 -7.04 -31.34 22.73
CA ALA A 257 -7.93 -31.30 21.57
C ALA A 257 -7.13 -31.39 20.27
N TYR A 258 -6.03 -30.62 20.17
CA TYR A 258 -5.12 -30.68 19.03
C TYR A 258 -4.50 -32.06 18.85
N LEU A 259 -4.00 -32.72 19.90
CA LEU A 259 -3.42 -34.07 19.78
C LEU A 259 -4.42 -35.08 19.23
N ARG A 260 -5.69 -34.99 19.64
CA ARG A 260 -6.77 -35.85 19.12
C ARG A 260 -7.01 -35.63 17.62
N ILE A 261 -7.00 -34.36 17.19
CA ILE A 261 -7.09 -33.97 15.79
C ILE A 261 -5.88 -34.47 15.02
N HIS A 262 -4.68 -34.17 15.49
CA HIS A 262 -3.42 -34.54 14.85
C HIS A 262 -3.32 -36.05 14.61
N LYS A 263 -3.67 -36.84 15.62
CA LYS A 263 -3.67 -38.31 15.54
C LYS A 263 -4.61 -38.86 14.46
N THR A 264 -5.73 -38.19 14.20
CA THR A 264 -6.78 -38.71 13.32
C THR A 264 -6.71 -38.13 11.91
N LEU A 265 -6.35 -36.84 11.81
CA LEU A 265 -6.51 -36.01 10.62
C LEU A 265 -5.20 -35.38 10.14
N GLY A 266 -4.09 -35.65 10.83
CA GLY A 266 -2.79 -35.01 10.60
C GLY A 266 -2.75 -33.56 11.11
N PRO A 267 -1.69 -32.80 10.80
CA PRO A 267 -1.52 -31.45 11.29
C PRO A 267 -2.61 -30.50 10.78
N ARG A 268 -3.33 -29.86 11.72
CA ARG A 268 -4.37 -28.88 11.45
C ARG A 268 -4.10 -27.55 12.16
N ARG A 269 -4.48 -26.45 11.53
CA ARG A 269 -4.66 -25.15 12.20
C ARG A 269 -6.06 -25.09 12.78
N LEU A 270 -6.18 -24.55 13.99
CA LEU A 270 -7.45 -24.35 14.68
C LEU A 270 -7.64 -22.89 15.03
N GLU A 271 -8.85 -22.38 14.85
CA GLU A 271 -9.29 -21.14 15.48
C GLU A 271 -10.28 -21.46 16.58
N PHE A 272 -10.12 -20.82 17.72
CA PHE A 272 -10.92 -21.10 18.90
C PHE A 272 -11.35 -19.82 19.61
N ILE A 273 -12.41 -19.98 20.39
CA ILE A 273 -12.92 -18.97 21.28
C ILE A 273 -13.28 -19.61 22.61
N VAL A 274 -12.93 -18.94 23.70
CA VAL A 274 -13.31 -19.35 25.05
C VAL A 274 -14.63 -18.69 25.43
N GLN A 275 -15.54 -19.50 25.96
CA GLN A 275 -16.86 -19.09 26.44
C GLN A 275 -17.11 -19.70 27.84
N PRO A 276 -18.15 -19.28 28.60
CA PRO A 276 -18.38 -19.85 29.93
C PRO A 276 -18.60 -21.36 29.91
N LYS A 277 -19.14 -21.88 28.80
CA LYS A 277 -19.41 -23.31 28.58
C LYS A 277 -18.19 -24.11 28.11
N GLY A 278 -17.04 -23.46 27.94
CA GLY A 278 -15.80 -24.09 27.47
C GLY A 278 -15.28 -23.50 26.16
N ILE A 279 -14.36 -24.23 25.53
CA ILE A 279 -13.71 -23.83 24.28
C ILE A 279 -14.56 -24.27 23.09
N ILE A 280 -14.84 -23.34 22.18
CA ILE A 280 -15.54 -23.62 20.93
C ILE A 280 -14.57 -23.43 19.77
N PHE A 281 -14.45 -24.44 18.91
CA PHE A 281 -13.66 -24.36 17.69
C PHE A 281 -14.50 -23.79 16.56
N ARG A 282 -13.95 -22.81 15.85
CA ARG A 282 -14.65 -22.12 14.76
C ARG A 282 -14.05 -22.37 13.39
N GLU A 283 -12.80 -22.82 13.33
CA GLU A 283 -12.18 -23.25 12.08
C GLU A 283 -11.23 -24.42 12.34
N CYS A 284 -11.15 -25.32 11.38
CA CYS A 284 -10.16 -26.40 11.31
C CYS A 284 -9.69 -26.51 9.87
N PHE A 285 -8.40 -26.30 9.62
CA PHE A 285 -7.83 -26.33 8.28
C PHE A 285 -6.59 -27.23 8.23
N PRO A 286 -6.37 -28.00 7.15
CA PRO A 286 -5.08 -28.62 6.89
C PRO A 286 -3.93 -27.61 7.04
N PHE A 287 -2.85 -28.02 7.69
CA PHE A 287 -1.70 -27.16 7.92
C PHE A 287 -0.40 -27.90 7.60
N GLU A 288 0.42 -27.32 6.73
CA GLU A 288 1.74 -27.87 6.40
C GLU A 288 2.78 -27.34 7.39
N VAL A 289 3.37 -28.24 8.17
CA VAL A 289 4.40 -27.88 9.16
C VAL A 289 5.73 -27.72 8.45
N LYS A 290 6.19 -26.48 8.28
CA LYS A 290 7.48 -26.18 7.66
C LYS A 290 8.53 -25.92 8.75
N PRO A 291 9.63 -26.71 8.82
CA PRO A 291 10.69 -26.56 9.82
C PRO A 291 11.36 -25.19 9.86
N GLU A 292 11.26 -24.43 8.76
CA GLU A 292 12.02 -23.23 8.46
C GLU A 292 11.24 -21.92 8.73
N THR A 293 9.93 -22.00 9.04
CA THR A 293 9.03 -20.83 9.11
C THR A 293 9.05 -20.11 10.45
N LEU A 294 10.05 -20.38 11.28
CA LEU A 294 10.38 -19.51 12.40
C LEU A 294 11.04 -18.27 11.81
N PHE A 295 10.38 -17.13 11.99
CA PHE A 295 10.80 -15.77 11.62
C PHE A 295 12.32 -15.65 11.34
N PRO A 296 12.80 -15.07 10.22
CA PRO A 296 14.22 -14.83 9.96
C PRO A 296 14.94 -14.09 11.09
N LEU A 297 14.19 -13.37 11.94
CA LEU A 297 14.69 -12.75 13.17
C LEU A 297 15.26 -13.73 14.21
N ASP A 298 14.95 -15.04 14.11
CA ASP A 298 15.62 -16.06 14.91
C ASP A 298 17.08 -16.29 14.46
N LYS A 299 17.47 -15.76 13.29
CA LYS A 299 18.86 -15.68 12.80
C LYS A 299 19.58 -14.39 13.26
N GLY A 300 18.90 -13.46 13.93
CA GLY A 300 19.46 -12.19 14.42
C GLY A 300 18.71 -10.94 13.94
N GLU A 301 19.28 -9.76 14.21
CA GLU A 301 18.79 -8.49 13.66
C GLU A 301 19.06 -8.41 12.15
N ILE A 302 18.14 -7.79 11.41
CA ILE A 302 18.23 -7.65 9.96
C ILE A 302 18.20 -6.17 9.61
N VAL A 303 19.18 -5.72 8.83
CA VAL A 303 19.29 -4.34 8.35
C VAL A 303 19.30 -4.35 6.84
N GLY A 304 18.50 -3.48 6.22
CA GLY A 304 18.46 -3.36 4.77
C GLY A 304 17.49 -2.28 4.28
N PRO A 305 17.52 -1.97 2.97
CA PRO A 305 16.61 -1.03 2.36
C PRO A 305 15.20 -1.64 2.21
N VAL A 306 14.18 -0.79 2.35
CA VAL A 306 12.79 -1.15 2.07
C VAL A 306 12.53 -1.10 0.57
N ILE A 307 11.99 -2.18 0.02
CA ILE A 307 11.47 -2.28 -1.34
C ILE A 307 9.96 -2.09 -1.29
N ARG A 308 9.44 -1.03 -1.88
CA ARG A 308 8.02 -0.72 -1.84
C ARG A 308 7.29 -1.50 -2.94
N ILE A 309 6.29 -2.27 -2.55
CA ILE A 309 5.50 -3.10 -3.46
C ILE A 309 4.09 -2.50 -3.57
N THR A 310 3.73 -2.05 -4.76
CA THR A 310 2.46 -1.40 -5.08
C THR A 310 1.64 -2.18 -6.12
N SER A 311 2.31 -3.00 -6.93
CA SER A 311 1.74 -3.71 -8.07
C SER A 311 2.56 -4.96 -8.44
N GLU A 312 2.05 -5.79 -9.34
CA GLU A 312 2.72 -7.02 -9.79
C GLU A 312 4.04 -6.76 -10.53
N THR A 313 4.19 -5.60 -11.17
CA THR A 313 5.42 -5.20 -11.87
C THR A 313 6.57 -4.92 -10.91
N ASP A 314 6.30 -4.81 -9.61
CA ASP A 314 7.31 -4.56 -8.59
C ASP A 314 7.99 -5.84 -8.12
N VAL A 315 7.33 -6.99 -8.27
CA VAL A 315 7.80 -8.31 -7.79
C VAL A 315 9.18 -8.69 -8.34
N PRO A 316 9.54 -8.42 -9.62
CA PRO A 316 10.88 -8.75 -10.10
C PRO A 316 12.01 -8.08 -9.33
N ARG A 317 11.77 -6.95 -8.63
CA ARG A 317 12.78 -6.17 -7.90
C ARG A 317 13.29 -6.83 -6.61
N ILE A 318 12.63 -7.90 -6.13
CA ILE A 318 13.15 -8.69 -5.01
C ILE A 318 14.21 -9.69 -5.53
N GLU A 319 15.48 -9.33 -5.35
CA GLU A 319 16.63 -10.10 -5.85
C GLU A 319 17.54 -10.64 -4.73
N GLU A 320 17.54 -9.96 -3.58
CA GLU A 320 18.42 -10.30 -2.46
C GLU A 320 17.95 -11.54 -1.68
N PRO A 321 18.86 -12.33 -1.08
CA PRO A 321 18.50 -13.51 -0.28
C PRO A 321 17.59 -13.20 0.92
N ILE A 322 17.65 -11.97 1.45
CA ILE A 322 16.73 -11.44 2.46
C ILE A 322 16.24 -10.09 1.95
N ALA A 323 14.93 -9.92 1.80
CA ALA A 323 14.33 -8.70 1.26
C ALA A 323 13.32 -8.09 2.23
N ILE A 324 13.48 -6.80 2.55
CA ILE A 324 12.52 -6.06 3.36
C ILE A 324 11.58 -5.33 2.40
N THR A 325 10.30 -5.69 2.42
CA THR A 325 9.28 -5.10 1.56
C THR A 325 8.26 -4.32 2.37
N HIS A 326 7.75 -3.24 1.81
CA HIS A 326 6.61 -2.52 2.38
C HIS A 326 5.43 -2.56 1.41
N LEU A 327 4.32 -3.13 1.86
CA LEU A 327 3.06 -3.16 1.11
C LEU A 327 2.27 -1.92 1.49
N THR A 328 1.97 -1.08 0.51
CA THR A 328 1.32 0.20 0.77
C THR A 328 -0.14 -0.01 1.21
N PRO A 329 -0.74 0.93 1.96
CA PRO A 329 -2.15 0.85 2.38
C PRO A 329 -3.10 0.57 1.21
N GLU A 330 -2.80 1.12 0.03
CA GLU A 330 -3.61 0.97 -1.18
C GLU A 330 -3.67 -0.48 -1.66
N VAL A 331 -2.58 -1.24 -1.53
CA VAL A 331 -2.55 -2.67 -1.90
C VAL A 331 -3.53 -3.47 -1.04
N PHE A 332 -3.61 -3.14 0.25
CA PHE A 332 -4.55 -3.74 1.18
C PHE A 332 -5.99 -3.31 0.91
N GLN A 333 -6.23 -2.04 0.60
CA GLN A 333 -7.57 -1.52 0.25
C GLN A 333 -8.14 -2.15 -1.01
N ARG A 334 -7.29 -2.35 -2.03
CA ARG A 334 -7.66 -2.99 -3.30
C ARG A 334 -7.83 -4.51 -3.18
N ARG A 335 -7.51 -5.10 -2.02
CA ARG A 335 -7.45 -6.57 -1.81
C ARG A 335 -6.73 -7.26 -2.95
N GLY A 336 -5.49 -6.84 -3.24
CA GLY A 336 -4.66 -7.45 -4.28
C GLY A 336 -4.21 -8.88 -3.92
N VAL A 337 -5.15 -9.81 -3.69
CA VAL A 337 -4.89 -11.22 -3.31
C VAL A 337 -3.92 -11.87 -4.29
N ASN A 338 -4.07 -11.56 -5.59
CA ASN A 338 -3.16 -12.00 -6.64
C ASN A 338 -1.73 -11.47 -6.44
N LEU A 339 -1.55 -10.20 -6.07
CA LEU A 339 -0.23 -9.61 -5.81
C LEU A 339 0.43 -10.25 -4.59
N PHE A 340 -0.29 -10.45 -3.49
CA PHE A 340 0.28 -11.06 -2.29
C PHE A 340 0.70 -12.52 -2.54
N ALA A 341 -0.17 -13.30 -3.22
CA ALA A 341 0.14 -14.67 -3.60
C ALA A 341 1.31 -14.73 -4.59
N LEU A 342 1.34 -13.84 -5.57
CA LEU A 342 2.45 -13.73 -6.53
C LEU A 342 3.76 -13.39 -5.83
N LEU A 343 3.78 -12.34 -4.99
CA LEU A 343 4.97 -11.91 -4.27
C LEU A 343 5.51 -13.02 -3.36
N ALA A 344 4.63 -13.65 -2.57
CA ALA A 344 5.02 -14.72 -1.65
C ALA A 344 5.47 -16.00 -2.41
N SER A 345 4.80 -16.35 -3.50
CA SER A 345 5.13 -17.51 -4.34
C SER A 345 6.46 -17.31 -5.08
N GLU A 346 6.69 -16.13 -5.64
CA GLU A 346 7.93 -15.82 -6.36
C GLU A 346 9.12 -15.72 -5.39
N ALA A 347 8.96 -15.11 -4.22
CA ALA A 347 9.98 -15.13 -3.16
C ALA A 347 10.34 -16.57 -2.78
N LYS A 348 9.33 -17.44 -2.57
CA LYS A 348 9.55 -18.85 -2.27
C LYS A 348 10.27 -19.58 -3.41
N LYS A 349 9.85 -19.37 -4.65
CA LYS A 349 10.46 -19.99 -5.85
C LYS A 349 11.93 -19.59 -6.00
N ARG A 350 12.28 -18.36 -5.63
CA ARG A 350 13.66 -17.82 -5.67
C ARG A 350 14.48 -18.13 -4.42
N GLY A 351 13.88 -18.67 -3.37
CA GLY A 351 14.56 -18.93 -2.09
C GLY A 351 14.90 -17.66 -1.31
N ILE A 352 14.05 -16.62 -1.41
CA ILE A 352 14.21 -15.34 -0.74
C ILE A 352 13.44 -15.36 0.59
N ASP A 353 14.11 -15.00 1.69
CA ASP A 353 13.51 -14.72 2.99
C ASP A 353 12.89 -13.30 2.98
N LEU A 354 11.59 -13.22 2.74
CA LEU A 354 10.84 -11.97 2.64
C LEU A 354 10.38 -11.51 4.03
N ILE A 355 10.70 -10.27 4.38
CA ILE A 355 10.13 -9.54 5.52
C ILE A 355 9.15 -8.52 4.97
N VAL A 356 7.89 -8.67 5.31
CA VAL A 356 6.81 -7.79 4.87
C VAL A 356 6.45 -6.83 5.99
N LEU A 357 6.75 -5.54 5.81
CA LEU A 357 6.27 -4.45 6.64
C LEU A 357 4.82 -4.18 6.27
N SER A 358 3.90 -4.58 7.15
CA SER A 358 2.46 -4.46 6.93
C SER A 358 1.85 -3.44 7.87
N HIS A 359 0.91 -2.66 7.35
CA HIS A 359 0.04 -1.83 8.17
C HIS A 359 -0.78 -2.72 9.11
N GLY A 360 -0.94 -2.29 10.36
CA GLY A 360 -1.72 -3.02 11.37
C GLY A 360 -3.21 -2.67 11.29
N THR A 361 -3.96 -3.28 10.37
CA THR A 361 -5.43 -3.12 10.32
C THR A 361 -6.16 -4.45 10.11
N ILE A 362 -7.44 -4.56 10.50
CA ILE A 362 -8.28 -5.77 10.35
C ILE A 362 -8.33 -6.33 8.92
N ALA A 363 -8.11 -5.47 7.92
CA ALA A 363 -8.06 -5.87 6.52
C ALA A 363 -6.81 -6.73 6.19
N THR A 364 -5.73 -6.59 6.95
CA THR A 364 -4.42 -7.24 6.70
C THR A 364 -4.29 -8.64 7.31
N ALA A 365 -5.17 -9.00 8.26
CA ALA A 365 -5.19 -10.25 9.00
C ALA A 365 -5.19 -11.51 8.09
N HIS A 366 -6.10 -11.57 7.11
CA HIS A 366 -6.15 -12.66 6.11
C HIS A 366 -4.96 -12.66 5.14
N LEU A 367 -4.32 -11.51 4.96
CA LEU A 367 -3.24 -11.31 4.00
C LEU A 367 -1.89 -11.70 4.59
N VAL A 368 -1.71 -11.50 5.89
CA VAL A 368 -0.62 -12.04 6.69
C VAL A 368 -0.53 -13.55 6.53
N ARG A 369 -1.69 -14.22 6.51
CA ARG A 369 -1.78 -15.67 6.30
C ARG A 369 -1.16 -16.13 4.98
N VAL A 370 -1.37 -15.41 3.88
CA VAL A 370 -0.81 -15.78 2.56
C VAL A 370 0.72 -15.82 2.61
N PHE A 371 1.33 -14.83 3.26
CA PHE A 371 2.77 -14.78 3.44
C PHE A 371 3.26 -15.88 4.40
N THR A 372 2.63 -16.03 5.56
CA THR A 372 3.07 -17.02 6.56
C THR A 372 2.89 -18.46 6.09
N ASP A 373 1.81 -18.78 5.38
CA ASP A 373 1.56 -20.12 4.84
C ASP A 373 2.60 -20.50 3.77
N LEU A 374 3.15 -19.51 3.06
CA LEU A 374 4.25 -19.67 2.10
C LEU A 374 5.65 -19.53 2.73
N GLY A 375 5.72 -19.32 4.04
CA GLY A 375 6.95 -19.29 4.83
C GLY A 375 7.64 -17.94 4.91
N GLN A 376 6.95 -16.87 4.55
CA GLN A 376 7.44 -15.50 4.61
C GLN A 376 7.05 -14.83 5.93
N SER A 377 7.82 -13.83 6.35
CA SER A 377 7.61 -13.12 7.61
C SER A 377 6.87 -11.81 7.42
N VAL A 378 5.99 -11.49 8.37
CA VAL A 378 5.22 -10.26 8.36
C VAL A 378 5.42 -9.53 9.67
N VAL A 379 5.84 -8.26 9.59
CA VAL A 379 6.06 -7.38 10.72
C VAL A 379 5.04 -6.25 10.66
N PHE A 380 4.26 -6.10 11.73
CA PHE A 380 3.27 -5.02 11.81
C PHE A 380 3.93 -3.72 12.23
N VAL A 381 3.79 -2.69 11.39
CA VAL A 381 4.36 -1.36 11.60
C VAL A 381 3.30 -0.30 11.94
N GLY A 382 2.07 -0.71 12.23
CA GLY A 382 0.99 0.20 12.60
C GLY A 382 0.51 1.07 11.43
N GLU A 383 0.50 2.40 11.61
CA GLU A 383 0.21 3.41 10.57
C GLU A 383 1.48 3.96 9.91
N GLU A 384 2.65 3.38 10.23
CA GLU A 384 3.90 3.84 9.64
C GLU A 384 4.06 3.36 8.21
N ASP A 385 4.16 4.32 7.29
CA ASP A 385 4.52 4.10 5.89
C ASP A 385 6.05 4.10 5.73
N TYR A 386 6.56 3.23 4.87
CA TYR A 386 7.98 3.10 4.56
C TYR A 386 8.20 3.29 3.07
N PHE A 387 9.22 4.08 2.75
CA PHE A 387 9.47 4.50 1.37
C PHE A 387 10.52 3.61 0.70
N GLU A 388 10.47 3.57 -0.64
CA GLU A 388 11.47 2.89 -1.46
C GLU A 388 12.88 3.35 -1.08
N GLY A 389 13.75 2.42 -0.74
CA GLY A 389 15.15 2.64 -0.35
C GLY A 389 15.37 2.96 1.14
N GLU A 390 14.34 2.96 1.99
CA GLU A 390 14.48 3.33 3.40
C GLU A 390 15.26 2.26 4.16
N GLU A 391 16.45 2.59 4.71
CA GLU A 391 17.17 1.65 5.57
C GLU A 391 16.47 1.52 6.92
N VAL A 392 16.05 0.30 7.20
CA VAL A 392 15.41 -0.08 8.45
C VAL A 392 16.17 -1.22 9.10
N ARG A 393 16.05 -1.29 10.41
CA ARG A 393 16.45 -2.43 11.23
C ARG A 393 15.21 -3.12 11.73
N VAL A 394 15.11 -4.39 11.39
CA VAL A 394 14.08 -5.29 11.91
C VAL A 394 14.74 -6.15 12.99
N PHE A 395 14.18 -6.15 14.20
CA PHE A 395 14.75 -6.86 15.35
C PHE A 395 13.64 -7.36 16.27
N LYS A 396 13.96 -8.23 17.24
CA LYS A 396 13.02 -8.63 18.30
C LYS A 396 13.34 -7.86 19.58
N GLU A 397 12.32 -7.22 20.14
CA GLU A 397 12.34 -6.62 21.47
C GLU A 397 11.26 -7.31 22.31
N ASP A 398 11.64 -7.95 23.41
CA ASP A 398 10.74 -8.76 24.25
C ASP A 398 9.95 -9.83 23.45
N GLY A 399 10.60 -10.42 22.44
CA GLY A 399 9.99 -11.42 21.55
C GLY A 399 9.09 -10.84 20.46
N ILE A 400 8.81 -9.53 20.49
CA ILE A 400 7.96 -8.84 19.52
C ILE A 400 8.84 -8.29 18.38
N PRO A 401 8.53 -8.59 17.11
CA PRO A 401 9.19 -7.93 15.99
C PRO A 401 8.96 -6.41 16.03
N ARG A 402 10.06 -5.67 16.01
CA ARG A 402 10.12 -4.21 15.92
C ARG A 402 10.85 -3.80 14.67
N VAL A 403 10.50 -2.62 14.18
CA VAL A 403 11.18 -1.96 13.07
C VAL A 403 11.65 -0.61 13.58
N GLU A 404 12.94 -0.35 13.44
CA GLU A 404 13.58 0.92 13.76
C GLU A 404 14.16 1.50 12.48
N ARG A 405 13.92 2.79 12.23
CA ARG A 405 14.55 3.51 11.13
C ARG A 405 15.96 3.89 11.54
N LEU A 406 16.98 3.20 11.03
CA LEU A 406 18.37 3.43 11.44
C LEU A 406 18.94 4.72 10.89
N LYS A 407 18.72 4.94 9.60
CA LYS A 407 19.09 6.09 8.75
C LYS A 407 19.20 5.52 7.35
N GLY A 408 18.34 5.92 6.43
CA GLY A 408 18.47 5.46 5.08
C GLY A 408 17.80 6.37 4.11
N GLU A 409 18.43 6.45 2.95
CA GLU A 409 18.01 7.20 1.79
C GLU A 409 16.77 6.58 1.12
N GLY A 410 15.76 6.20 1.90
CA GLY A 410 14.40 6.03 1.41
C GLY A 410 13.78 7.39 1.29
N LYS A 411 14.35 8.18 0.37
CA LYS A 411 14.20 9.61 0.47
C LYS A 411 12.79 9.96 0.01
N LEU A 412 11.94 10.29 0.98
CA LEU A 412 10.86 11.28 0.81
C LEU A 412 11.34 12.46 -0.07
N PHE A 413 12.64 12.78 -0.02
CA PHE A 413 13.27 13.89 -0.72
C PHE A 413 14.64 13.57 -1.33
N VAL A 414 14.72 13.25 -2.61
CA VAL A 414 16.01 12.94 -3.27
C VAL A 414 16.87 14.19 -3.42
N ASP A 415 18.14 14.14 -3.04
CA ASP A 415 19.04 15.28 -3.25
C ASP A 415 19.26 15.53 -4.74
N LEU A 416 19.27 16.80 -5.15
CA LEU A 416 19.59 17.17 -6.54
C LEU A 416 21.01 16.75 -6.97
N SER A 417 21.87 16.33 -6.04
CA SER A 417 23.21 15.82 -6.33
C SER A 417 23.29 14.30 -6.48
N ASN A 418 22.22 13.54 -6.21
CA ASN A 418 22.22 12.09 -6.30
C ASN A 418 21.54 11.66 -7.61
N LEU A 419 22.30 11.61 -8.71
CA LEU A 419 21.78 11.23 -10.02
C LEU A 419 21.32 9.76 -10.04
N GLU A 420 22.09 8.86 -9.44
CA GLU A 420 21.76 7.42 -9.41
C GLU A 420 20.34 7.18 -8.87
N LEU A 421 19.98 7.84 -7.77
CA LEU A 421 18.65 7.70 -7.20
C LEU A 421 17.58 8.41 -8.05
N MET A 422 17.89 9.57 -8.66
CA MET A 422 16.97 10.29 -9.56
C MET A 422 16.65 9.53 -10.86
N GLU A 423 17.52 8.59 -11.26
CA GLU A 423 17.28 7.70 -12.41
C GLU A 423 16.46 6.46 -12.01
N LYS A 424 16.55 6.02 -10.76
CA LYS A 424 15.83 4.85 -10.24
C LYS A 424 14.37 5.15 -9.85
N ILE A 425 14.04 6.42 -9.53
CA ILE A 425 12.69 6.80 -9.12
C ILE A 425 12.12 7.93 -9.99
N GLU A 426 10.79 8.03 -10.07
CA GLU A 426 10.16 9.06 -10.89
C GLU A 426 10.04 10.41 -10.15
N VAL A 427 10.78 11.41 -10.62
CA VAL A 427 10.93 12.76 -10.03
C VAL A 427 10.56 13.88 -11.01
N GLY A 428 10.16 13.50 -12.23
CA GLY A 428 9.94 14.40 -13.35
C GLY A 428 11.20 14.95 -13.99
N GLY A 429 10.99 15.59 -15.14
CA GLY A 429 12.05 15.95 -16.07
C GLY A 429 13.08 16.96 -15.54
N LYS A 430 12.58 18.09 -15.02
CA LYS A 430 13.47 19.16 -14.49
C LYS A 430 14.39 18.67 -13.38
N ALA A 431 13.92 17.80 -12.49
CA ALA A 431 14.73 17.26 -11.41
C ALA A 431 15.86 16.37 -11.95
N LYS A 432 15.56 15.50 -12.92
CA LYS A 432 16.55 14.65 -13.61
C LYS A 432 17.59 15.51 -14.32
N ASN A 433 17.17 16.57 -15.03
CA ASN A 433 18.09 17.47 -15.74
C ASN A 433 19.02 18.24 -14.78
N LEU A 434 18.53 18.68 -13.62
CA LEU A 434 19.36 19.31 -12.60
C LEU A 434 20.39 18.33 -12.01
N ALA A 435 20.01 17.07 -11.79
CA ALA A 435 20.93 16.05 -11.31
C ALA A 435 22.03 15.74 -12.33
N LYS A 436 21.67 15.61 -13.62
CA LYS A 436 22.62 15.44 -14.73
C LYS A 436 23.61 16.59 -14.84
N LEU A 437 23.15 17.83 -14.64
CA LEU A 437 24.04 19.00 -14.59
C LEU A 437 25.02 18.95 -13.42
N GLY A 438 24.55 18.58 -12.23
CA GLY A 438 25.40 18.44 -11.04
C GLY A 438 26.47 17.36 -11.21
N GLU A 439 26.10 16.19 -11.74
CA GLU A 439 27.03 15.10 -12.06
C GLU A 439 28.07 15.52 -13.10
N ALA A 440 27.66 16.28 -14.13
CA ALA A 440 28.56 16.82 -15.13
C ALA A 440 29.52 17.92 -14.61
N GLY A 441 29.48 18.24 -13.31
CA GLY A 441 30.39 19.19 -12.66
C GLY A 441 29.92 20.64 -12.69
N PHE A 442 28.73 20.93 -13.23
CA PHE A 442 28.17 22.27 -13.20
C PHE A 442 27.70 22.63 -11.78
N SER A 443 27.83 23.91 -11.43
CA SER A 443 27.40 24.38 -10.12
C SER A 443 25.88 24.55 -10.11
N VAL A 444 25.16 23.64 -9.47
CA VAL A 444 23.71 23.73 -9.27
C VAL A 444 23.42 24.15 -7.82
N PRO A 445 22.48 25.07 -7.56
CA PRO A 445 22.10 25.39 -6.19
C PRO A 445 21.59 24.16 -5.45
N ARG A 446 21.99 24.04 -4.19
CA ARG A 446 21.63 22.91 -3.34
C ARG A 446 20.12 22.82 -3.18
N GLY A 447 19.60 21.61 -3.22
CA GLY A 447 18.17 21.36 -3.06
C GLY A 447 17.87 19.87 -3.06
N PHE A 448 16.59 19.56 -3.06
CA PHE A 448 16.08 18.20 -3.17
C PHE A 448 14.81 18.20 -4.04
N CYS A 449 14.44 17.05 -4.55
CA CYS A 449 13.18 16.80 -5.21
C CYS A 449 12.30 15.94 -4.30
N ILE A 450 11.02 16.31 -4.23
CA ILE A 450 9.93 15.50 -3.70
C ILE A 450 9.48 14.60 -4.86
N PRO A 451 9.65 13.26 -4.77
CA PRO A 451 9.29 12.34 -5.85
C PRO A 451 7.79 12.37 -6.17
N THR A 452 7.45 11.95 -7.39
CA THR A 452 6.06 11.88 -7.86
C THR A 452 5.20 10.91 -7.07
N GLU A 453 5.80 9.88 -6.49
CA GLU A 453 5.11 8.90 -5.65
C GLU A 453 4.40 9.54 -4.44
N LEU A 454 4.96 10.62 -3.89
CA LEU A 454 4.35 11.33 -2.76
C LEU A 454 3.12 12.14 -3.18
N PHE A 455 3.07 12.55 -4.44
CA PHE A 455 1.87 13.12 -5.03
C PHE A 455 0.76 12.07 -5.14
N ASP A 456 1.09 10.88 -5.65
CA ASP A 456 0.12 9.77 -5.77
C ASP A 456 -0.43 9.34 -4.41
N HIS A 457 0.46 9.21 -3.43
CA HIS A 457 0.07 8.90 -2.06
C HIS A 457 -0.86 9.96 -1.48
N GLN A 458 -0.58 11.25 -1.71
CA GLN A 458 -1.48 12.31 -1.26
C GLN A 458 -2.86 12.22 -1.94
N LEU A 459 -2.93 11.90 -3.22
CA LEU A 459 -4.22 11.70 -3.91
C LEU A 459 -5.00 10.51 -3.34
N ALA A 460 -4.30 9.41 -3.01
CA ALA A 460 -4.90 8.23 -2.41
C ALA A 460 -5.45 8.52 -1.02
N LEU A 461 -4.67 9.16 -0.14
CA LEU A 461 -5.11 9.57 1.20
C LEU A 461 -6.36 10.46 1.18
N LEU A 462 -6.49 11.30 0.15
CA LEU A 462 -7.64 12.19 -0.01
C LEU A 462 -8.82 11.55 -0.75
N ASN A 463 -8.73 10.26 -1.10
CA ASN A 463 -9.70 9.54 -1.92
C ASN A 463 -10.00 10.27 -3.25
N LEU A 464 -9.00 10.96 -3.82
CA LEU A 464 -9.14 11.70 -5.08
C LEU A 464 -8.79 10.86 -6.31
N LYS A 465 -8.18 9.68 -6.14
CA LYS A 465 -7.68 8.87 -7.25
C LYS A 465 -8.77 8.49 -8.26
N GLY A 466 -9.94 8.03 -7.80
CA GLY A 466 -11.07 7.75 -8.69
C GLY A 466 -11.54 8.98 -9.46
N LEU A 467 -11.55 10.16 -8.82
CA LEU A 467 -11.89 11.41 -9.51
C LEU A 467 -10.85 11.79 -10.57
N VAL A 468 -9.58 11.41 -10.40
CA VAL A 468 -8.55 11.64 -11.41
C VAL A 468 -8.71 10.67 -12.59
N GLU A 469 -9.01 9.40 -12.32
CA GLU A 469 -9.27 8.36 -13.33
C GLU A 469 -10.47 8.71 -14.23
N ASP A 470 -11.52 9.29 -13.65
CA ASP A 470 -12.71 9.74 -14.38
C ASP A 470 -12.44 10.96 -15.29
N LEU A 471 -11.32 11.70 -15.13
CA LEU A 471 -11.08 12.93 -15.90
C LEU A 471 -10.99 12.65 -17.41
N ASP A 472 -10.50 11.48 -17.83
CA ASP A 472 -10.32 11.13 -19.24
C ASP A 472 -11.64 11.18 -20.02
N ILE A 473 -12.75 10.77 -19.39
CA ILE A 473 -14.09 10.69 -20.01
C ILE A 473 -14.93 11.97 -19.87
N LEU A 474 -14.48 12.95 -19.08
CA LEU A 474 -15.24 14.18 -18.82
C LEU A 474 -14.88 15.32 -19.77
N GLU A 475 -15.86 16.13 -20.15
CA GLU A 475 -15.68 17.33 -20.98
C GLU A 475 -16.49 18.52 -20.43
N GLY A 476 -16.18 19.73 -20.90
CA GLY A 476 -16.94 20.95 -20.58
C GLY A 476 -17.09 21.24 -19.09
N GLU A 477 -18.31 21.58 -18.66
CA GLU A 477 -18.62 21.93 -17.26
C GLU A 477 -18.37 20.79 -16.26
N PRO A 478 -18.78 19.52 -16.53
CA PRO A 478 -18.43 18.38 -15.66
C PRO A 478 -16.92 18.28 -15.37
N LEU A 479 -16.08 18.45 -16.40
CA LEU A 479 -14.62 18.45 -16.23
C LEU A 479 -14.19 19.58 -15.28
N ARG A 480 -14.64 20.81 -15.51
CA ARG A 480 -14.30 21.97 -14.67
C ARG A 480 -14.69 21.78 -13.21
N GLN A 481 -15.86 21.24 -12.95
CA GLN A 481 -16.34 20.96 -11.60
C GLN A 481 -15.46 19.92 -10.89
N GLN A 482 -15.08 18.85 -11.61
CA GLN A 482 -14.22 17.81 -11.07
C GLN A 482 -12.80 18.33 -10.79
N LEU A 483 -12.23 19.11 -11.71
CA LEU A 483 -10.94 19.77 -11.51
C LEU A 483 -10.96 20.70 -10.30
N ALA A 484 -12.03 21.50 -10.13
CA ALA A 484 -12.20 22.36 -8.96
C ALA A 484 -12.25 21.54 -7.66
N LYS A 485 -12.96 20.40 -7.66
CA LYS A 485 -13.04 19.50 -6.50
C LYS A 485 -11.68 18.89 -6.14
N ILE A 486 -10.94 18.38 -7.12
CA ILE A 486 -9.59 17.80 -6.92
C ILE A 486 -8.63 18.88 -6.38
N ARG A 487 -8.57 20.04 -7.05
CA ARG A 487 -7.71 21.15 -6.62
C ARG A 487 -8.04 21.60 -5.21
N LYS A 488 -9.32 21.77 -4.88
CA LYS A 488 -9.77 22.15 -3.54
C LYS A 488 -9.34 21.12 -2.50
N GLY A 489 -9.55 19.82 -2.77
CA GLY A 489 -9.12 18.73 -1.90
C GLY A 489 -7.62 18.77 -1.62
N ILE A 490 -6.78 18.98 -2.64
CA ILE A 490 -5.33 19.10 -2.48
C ILE A 490 -4.97 20.35 -1.67
N LEU A 491 -5.55 21.51 -1.97
CA LEU A 491 -5.19 22.78 -1.33
C LEU A 491 -5.59 22.85 0.15
N GLU A 492 -6.77 22.31 0.48
CA GLU A 492 -7.33 22.30 1.85
C GLU A 492 -6.77 21.15 2.70
N SER A 493 -6.19 20.13 2.07
CA SER A 493 -5.56 19.03 2.80
C SER A 493 -4.35 19.46 3.61
N SER A 494 -4.20 18.82 4.76
CA SER A 494 -2.91 18.75 5.45
C SER A 494 -2.07 17.63 4.84
N LEU A 495 -0.75 17.83 4.76
CA LEU A 495 0.17 16.73 4.50
C LEU A 495 0.26 15.86 5.76
N SER A 496 0.65 14.59 5.61
CA SER A 496 0.84 13.71 6.77
C SER A 496 1.85 14.29 7.76
N SER A 497 1.67 14.02 9.05
CA SER A 497 2.57 14.51 10.10
C SER A 497 4.01 14.03 9.90
N SER A 498 4.19 12.82 9.37
CA SER A 498 5.50 12.25 9.00
C SER A 498 6.15 13.04 7.86
N PHE A 499 5.41 13.34 6.78
CA PHE A 499 5.90 14.15 5.66
C PHE A 499 6.28 15.55 6.14
N GLU A 500 5.42 16.21 6.92
CA GLU A 500 5.69 17.56 7.41
C GLU A 500 6.91 17.62 8.32
N LYS A 501 7.06 16.62 9.20
CA LYS A 501 8.24 16.51 10.07
C LYS A 501 9.50 16.32 9.24
N ALA A 502 9.50 15.38 8.31
CA ALA A 502 10.63 15.12 7.43
C ALA A 502 11.00 16.36 6.60
N LEU A 503 10.01 17.04 6.02
CA LEU A 503 10.24 18.25 5.22
C LEU A 503 10.87 19.34 6.08
N ARG A 504 10.37 19.52 7.31
CA ARG A 504 10.90 20.50 8.27
C ARG A 504 12.34 20.19 8.66
N GLU A 505 12.67 18.93 8.92
CA GLU A 505 14.05 18.49 9.23
C GLU A 505 14.99 18.71 8.04
N ARG A 506 14.51 18.38 6.82
CA ARG A 506 15.25 18.61 5.57
C ARG A 506 15.53 20.07 5.31
N LEU A 507 14.58 20.96 5.63
CA LEU A 507 14.75 22.42 5.51
C LEU A 507 15.64 22.99 6.63
N LYS A 508 15.63 22.40 7.84
CA LYS A 508 16.46 22.86 8.97
C LYS A 508 17.96 22.74 8.68
N ILE A 509 18.40 21.63 8.09
CA ILE A 509 19.83 21.40 7.77
C ILE A 509 20.37 22.32 6.65
N ARG A 510 19.50 23.03 5.94
CA ARG A 510 19.85 23.94 4.84
C ARG A 510 20.12 25.34 5.35
N LYS A 511 21.19 25.97 4.83
CA LYS A 511 21.61 27.31 5.23
C LYS A 511 20.77 28.42 4.59
N GLY A 512 20.09 28.13 3.49
CA GLY A 512 19.20 29.06 2.81
C GLY A 512 18.02 29.50 3.68
N GLN A 513 17.70 30.81 3.66
CA GLN A 513 16.50 31.36 4.31
C GLN A 513 15.26 31.22 3.44
N PHE A 514 15.45 31.28 2.12
CA PHE A 514 14.39 31.21 1.12
C PHE A 514 14.65 30.10 0.12
N PHE A 515 13.57 29.53 -0.40
CA PHE A 515 13.58 28.41 -1.32
C PHE A 515 12.77 28.74 -2.58
N ALA A 516 13.18 28.16 -3.70
CA ALA A 516 12.36 28.03 -4.90
C ALA A 516 11.63 26.67 -4.82
N VAL A 517 10.32 26.67 -5.02
CA VAL A 517 9.47 25.48 -5.06
C VAL A 517 8.91 25.36 -6.47
N ARG A 518 9.41 24.40 -7.24
CA ARG A 518 9.18 24.30 -8.70
C ARG A 518 8.54 22.98 -9.06
N SER A 519 7.62 23.00 -10.02
CA SER A 519 7.09 21.78 -10.65
C SER A 519 8.21 20.98 -11.32
N SER A 520 8.06 19.65 -11.31
CA SER A 520 8.87 18.71 -12.07
C SER A 520 7.97 17.53 -12.43
N ALA A 521 7.14 17.70 -13.47
CA ALA A 521 6.21 16.65 -13.89
C ALA A 521 6.91 15.61 -14.78
N ASN A 522 6.35 14.39 -14.84
CA ASN A 522 6.86 13.32 -15.72
C ASN A 522 6.69 13.64 -17.21
N CYS A 523 5.77 14.54 -17.57
CA CYS A 523 5.53 14.97 -18.96
C CYS A 523 6.26 16.26 -19.38
N GLU A 524 7.05 16.89 -18.49
CA GLU A 524 7.66 18.21 -18.78
C GLU A 524 8.82 18.16 -19.79
N ASP A 525 9.50 17.02 -19.94
CA ASP A 525 10.72 16.92 -20.75
C ASP A 525 10.48 16.41 -22.19
N ASP A 526 9.48 15.55 -22.40
CA ASP A 526 9.23 14.96 -23.73
C ASP A 526 8.45 15.89 -24.65
N LEU A 527 7.82 16.93 -24.10
CA LEU A 527 6.88 17.78 -24.83
C LEU A 527 7.13 19.25 -24.46
N VAL A 528 7.76 19.97 -25.39
CA VAL A 528 8.09 21.41 -25.36
C VAL A 528 6.95 22.31 -24.82
N ALA A 529 5.70 21.85 -24.86
CA ALA A 529 4.53 22.67 -24.66
C ALA A 529 3.78 22.50 -23.32
N PHE A 530 4.28 21.69 -22.37
CA PHE A 530 3.88 21.84 -20.95
C PHE A 530 4.59 23.01 -20.25
N ALA A 531 5.59 23.60 -20.90
CA ALA A 531 6.38 24.69 -20.35
C ALA A 531 5.51 25.89 -19.95
N GLY A 532 5.57 26.25 -18.66
CA GLY A 532 4.87 27.41 -18.11
C GLY A 532 3.42 27.17 -17.67
N LEU A 533 2.88 25.95 -17.88
CA LEU A 533 1.53 25.61 -17.42
C LEU A 533 1.47 25.37 -15.89
N PHE A 534 2.56 24.84 -15.33
CA PHE A 534 2.65 24.50 -13.91
C PHE A 534 3.25 25.63 -13.06
N LYS A 535 2.94 25.62 -11.77
CA LYS A 535 3.35 26.70 -10.85
C LYS A 535 4.81 26.56 -10.41
N THR A 536 5.46 27.71 -10.31
CA THR A 536 6.75 27.88 -9.64
C THR A 536 6.62 29.02 -8.64
N PHE A 537 7.11 28.81 -7.42
CA PHE A 537 7.14 29.80 -6.35
C PHE A 537 8.57 30.13 -5.98
N LEU A 538 8.87 31.43 -5.91
CA LEU A 538 10.19 31.96 -5.54
C LEU A 538 10.06 32.68 -4.20
N LYS A 539 11.20 32.88 -3.54
CA LYS A 539 11.33 33.52 -2.21
C LYS A 539 10.44 32.90 -1.13
N VAL A 540 10.30 31.57 -1.15
CA VAL A 540 9.44 30.85 -0.19
C VAL A 540 10.18 30.68 1.14
N PRO A 541 9.68 31.23 2.25
CA PRO A 541 10.24 30.98 3.58
C PRO A 541 10.10 29.50 3.98
N LYS A 542 10.99 28.99 4.85
CA LYS A 542 10.95 27.59 5.32
C LYS A 542 9.56 27.14 5.82
N GLY A 543 8.85 28.03 6.54
CA GLY A 543 7.53 27.73 7.10
C GLY A 543 6.41 27.57 6.06
N GLU A 544 6.60 28.07 4.84
CA GLU A 544 5.57 28.06 3.79
C GLU A 544 5.80 26.96 2.74
N VAL A 545 6.95 26.27 2.77
CA VAL A 545 7.29 25.27 1.74
C VAL A 545 6.22 24.19 1.62
N SER A 546 5.70 23.66 2.73
CA SER A 546 4.61 22.65 2.75
C SER A 546 3.37 23.14 1.97
N GLN A 547 2.97 24.39 2.18
CA GLN A 547 1.85 24.99 1.46
C GLN A 547 2.15 25.14 -0.04
N LYS A 548 3.36 25.58 -0.40
CA LYS A 548 3.75 25.75 -1.81
C LYS A 548 3.85 24.42 -2.56
N VAL A 549 4.26 23.34 -1.89
CA VAL A 549 4.24 21.98 -2.47
C VAL A 549 2.81 21.60 -2.87
N ARG A 550 1.82 21.79 -1.99
CA ARG A 550 0.41 21.54 -2.32
C ARG A 550 -0.09 22.40 -3.48
N GLN A 551 0.33 23.67 -3.54
CA GLN A 551 -0.01 24.56 -4.66
C GLN A 551 0.62 24.11 -5.99
N VAL A 552 1.83 23.54 -5.96
CA VAL A 552 2.47 22.94 -7.15
C VAL A 552 1.71 21.69 -7.59
N TRP A 553 1.37 20.78 -6.67
CA TRP A 553 0.57 19.60 -6.98
C TRP A 553 -0.81 19.95 -7.55
N ALA A 554 -1.52 20.91 -6.94
CA ALA A 554 -2.80 21.38 -7.44
C ALA A 554 -2.70 22.04 -8.83
N SER A 555 -1.52 22.54 -9.22
CA SER A 555 -1.31 23.12 -10.54
C SER A 555 -1.33 22.10 -11.67
N LEU A 556 -1.08 20.81 -11.39
CA LEU A 556 -1.21 19.73 -12.38
C LEU A 556 -2.65 19.64 -12.92
N PHE A 557 -3.63 19.95 -12.07
CA PHE A 557 -5.05 19.89 -12.39
C PHE A 557 -5.63 21.25 -12.82
N SER A 558 -4.82 22.16 -13.39
CA SER A 558 -5.39 23.36 -14.03
C SER A 558 -6.15 22.97 -15.30
N GLU A 559 -7.18 23.75 -15.64
CA GLU A 559 -7.95 23.49 -16.86
C GLU A 559 -7.04 23.50 -18.09
N GLU A 560 -6.11 24.45 -18.15
CA GLU A 560 -5.14 24.57 -19.24
C GLU A 560 -4.23 23.35 -19.33
N ALA A 561 -3.68 22.88 -18.20
CA ALA A 561 -2.81 21.71 -18.17
C ALA A 561 -3.54 20.43 -18.61
N ILE A 562 -4.79 20.25 -18.17
CA ILE A 562 -5.59 19.06 -18.45
C ILE A 562 -6.09 19.06 -19.89
N LEU A 563 -6.62 20.18 -20.39
CA LEU A 563 -7.01 20.29 -21.80
C LEU A 563 -5.82 20.07 -22.73
N TYR A 564 -4.65 20.58 -22.33
CA TYR A 564 -3.42 20.36 -23.09
C TYR A 564 -3.01 18.88 -23.11
N ALA A 565 -2.99 18.21 -21.96
CA ALA A 565 -2.72 16.77 -21.87
C ALA A 565 -3.69 15.94 -22.72
N LYS A 566 -5.00 16.28 -22.69
CA LYS A 566 -6.00 15.65 -23.57
C LYS A 566 -5.72 15.88 -25.05
N SER A 567 -5.28 17.07 -25.45
CA SER A 567 -4.94 17.37 -26.85
C SER A 567 -3.79 16.49 -27.38
N LEU A 568 -2.90 16.08 -26.48
CA LEU A 568 -1.79 15.17 -26.76
C LEU A 568 -2.14 13.69 -26.56
N LYS A 569 -3.39 13.39 -26.18
CA LYS A 569 -3.86 12.03 -25.87
C LYS A 569 -3.04 11.35 -24.77
N ILE A 570 -2.51 12.12 -23.83
CA ILE A 570 -1.84 11.59 -22.65
C ILE A 570 -2.94 11.18 -21.66
N PRO A 571 -2.97 9.92 -21.19
CA PRO A 571 -3.91 9.50 -20.15
C PRO A 571 -3.74 10.38 -18.92
N LEU A 572 -4.82 11.00 -18.44
CA LEU A 572 -4.74 11.90 -17.29
C LEU A 572 -4.39 11.16 -16.00
N SER A 573 -4.76 9.87 -15.95
CA SER A 573 -4.35 8.92 -14.91
C SER A 573 -2.84 8.62 -14.88
N ASP A 574 -2.06 9.00 -15.91
CA ASP A 574 -0.60 8.85 -15.96
C ASP A 574 0.16 10.13 -15.58
N LEU A 575 -0.54 11.25 -15.40
CA LEU A 575 0.11 12.51 -15.03
C LEU A 575 0.61 12.46 -13.58
N ARG A 576 1.88 12.81 -13.39
CA ARG A 576 2.56 12.74 -12.10
C ARG A 576 3.38 14.00 -11.84
N MET A 577 3.37 14.51 -10.61
CA MET A 577 4.05 15.77 -10.26
C MET A 577 5.08 15.60 -9.14
N GLY A 578 6.36 15.66 -9.51
CA GLY A 578 7.46 15.88 -8.59
C GLY A 578 7.59 17.37 -8.25
N VAL A 579 8.29 17.68 -7.16
CA VAL A 579 8.47 19.07 -6.71
C VAL A 579 9.91 19.33 -6.30
N ILE A 580 10.58 20.24 -6.98
CA ILE A 580 11.93 20.66 -6.63
C ILE A 580 11.86 21.74 -5.55
N VAL A 581 12.58 21.54 -4.45
CA VAL A 581 12.79 22.52 -3.38
C VAL A 581 14.27 22.89 -3.35
N GLN A 582 14.60 24.07 -3.85
CA GLN A 582 15.97 24.50 -4.10
C GLN A 582 16.30 25.78 -3.31
N GLU A 583 17.50 25.85 -2.73
CA GLU A 583 17.96 27.05 -2.02
C GLU A 583 18.05 28.25 -2.98
N MET A 584 17.44 29.37 -2.61
CA MET A 584 17.61 30.61 -3.37
C MET A 584 18.95 31.27 -3.04
N LEU A 585 19.74 31.50 -4.08
CA LEU A 585 20.98 32.24 -3.98
C LEU A 585 20.72 33.71 -4.33
N LYS A 586 21.30 34.63 -3.55
CA LYS A 586 21.31 36.06 -3.91
C LYS A 586 22.21 36.24 -5.14
N ALA A 587 21.60 36.56 -6.29
CA ALA A 587 22.28 36.79 -7.54
C ALA A 587 22.85 38.21 -7.62
N ASP A 588 24.07 38.33 -8.13
CA ASP A 588 24.65 39.62 -8.56
C ASP A 588 24.16 39.95 -9.98
N LYS A 589 24.07 38.92 -10.83
CA LYS A 589 23.58 38.95 -12.21
C LYS A 589 22.81 37.67 -12.49
N ALA A 590 21.85 37.71 -13.38
CA ALA A 590 21.12 36.53 -13.82
C ALA A 590 20.72 36.65 -15.29
N GLY A 591 20.37 35.51 -15.89
CA GLY A 591 20.10 35.48 -17.31
C GLY A 591 19.59 34.15 -17.81
N VAL A 592 19.38 34.13 -19.13
CA VAL A 592 18.97 32.98 -19.91
C VAL A 592 19.94 32.83 -21.08
N ILE A 593 20.29 31.59 -21.42
CA ILE A 593 21.02 31.24 -22.64
C ILE A 593 20.11 30.39 -23.51
N PHE A 594 19.96 30.78 -24.77
CA PHE A 594 19.47 29.89 -25.81
C PHE A 594 20.67 29.47 -26.65
N THR A 595 21.03 28.19 -26.66
CA THR A 595 22.18 27.76 -27.47
C THR A 595 21.88 27.76 -28.97
N ARG A 596 20.58 27.85 -29.31
CA ARG A 596 20.04 28.19 -30.62
C ARG A 596 18.66 28.84 -30.47
N GLU A 597 18.55 30.15 -30.68
CA GLU A 597 17.27 30.87 -30.67
C GLU A 597 16.42 30.45 -31.88
N ARG A 598 15.11 30.24 -31.70
CA ARG A 598 14.22 29.67 -32.73
C ARG A 598 14.18 30.52 -34.01
N ASP A 599 14.09 31.84 -33.86
CA ASP A 599 13.87 32.74 -35.00
C ASP A 599 15.16 33.04 -35.78
N SER A 600 16.28 33.21 -35.06
CA SER A 600 17.56 33.62 -35.66
C SER A 600 18.50 32.44 -35.93
N GLY A 601 18.33 31.31 -35.25
CA GLY A 601 19.28 30.21 -35.24
C GLY A 601 20.59 30.52 -34.51
N LEU A 602 20.73 31.70 -33.90
CA LEU A 602 21.96 32.15 -33.24
C LEU A 602 22.00 31.73 -31.77
N PHE A 603 23.21 31.69 -31.20
CA PHE A 603 23.38 31.51 -29.76
C PHE A 603 23.08 32.83 -29.06
N THR A 604 22.14 32.84 -28.12
CA THR A 604 21.68 34.07 -27.47
C THR A 604 21.94 34.06 -25.97
N ILE A 605 22.51 35.14 -25.45
CA ILE A 605 22.66 35.38 -24.00
C ILE A 605 21.87 36.62 -23.63
N SER A 606 20.89 36.45 -22.75
CA SER A 606 20.14 37.55 -22.13
C SER A 606 20.57 37.70 -20.68
N ALA A 607 20.83 38.93 -20.23
CA ALA A 607 21.30 39.19 -18.86
C ALA A 607 20.69 40.46 -18.25
N THR A 608 20.51 40.41 -16.92
CA THR A 608 20.15 41.56 -16.07
C THR A 608 21.01 41.59 -14.79
N LYS A 609 21.08 42.77 -14.15
CA LYS A 609 21.62 42.91 -12.79
C LYS A 609 20.57 42.44 -11.78
N GLY A 610 20.98 41.70 -10.76
CA GLY A 610 20.06 41.19 -9.74
C GLY A 610 19.41 39.84 -10.09
N SER A 611 18.15 39.65 -9.65
CA SER A 611 17.47 38.35 -9.63
C SER A 611 16.89 37.96 -11.00
N ALA A 612 16.94 36.67 -11.33
CA ALA A 612 16.31 36.10 -12.53
C ALA A 612 14.78 36.30 -12.56
N GLU A 613 14.16 36.58 -11.41
CA GLU A 613 12.72 36.88 -11.25
C GLU A 613 12.24 38.02 -12.16
N GLU A 614 13.12 38.96 -12.51
CA GLU A 614 12.79 40.08 -13.41
C GLU A 614 12.73 39.65 -14.88
N LEU A 615 13.34 38.51 -15.25
CA LEU A 615 13.43 38.05 -16.65
C LEU A 615 12.27 37.13 -17.08
N THR A 616 11.67 36.37 -16.17
CA THR A 616 10.74 35.27 -16.51
C THR A 616 9.26 35.64 -16.42
N ALA A 617 8.90 36.86 -16.02
CA ALA A 617 7.50 37.28 -15.78
C ALA A 617 6.75 37.76 -17.05
N GLY A 618 7.03 37.20 -18.23
CA GLY A 618 6.23 37.40 -19.45
C GLY A 618 6.15 38.83 -19.99
N ARG A 619 7.13 39.69 -19.67
CA ARG A 619 7.20 41.08 -20.14
C ARG A 619 8.52 41.29 -20.89
N GLU A 620 8.65 40.67 -22.06
CA GLU A 620 9.89 40.60 -22.86
C GLU A 620 10.55 41.96 -23.15
N GLU A 621 9.79 43.05 -23.19
CA GLU A 621 10.29 44.34 -23.67
C GLU A 621 11.00 45.23 -22.64
N ARG A 622 10.98 44.91 -21.33
CA ARG A 622 11.49 45.84 -20.28
C ARG A 622 12.67 45.37 -19.43
N PHE A 623 13.15 44.14 -19.59
CA PHE A 623 14.06 43.53 -18.60
C PHE A 623 15.42 43.03 -19.12
N HIS A 624 15.64 43.00 -20.44
CA HIS A 624 16.96 42.69 -20.99
C HIS A 624 17.83 43.95 -20.96
N GLN A 625 18.64 44.10 -19.92
CA GLN A 625 19.67 45.14 -19.90
C GLN A 625 20.75 44.85 -20.96
N LEU A 626 20.93 43.57 -21.34
CA LEU A 626 21.81 43.09 -22.39
C LEU A 626 21.23 41.84 -23.08
N LYS A 627 21.11 41.86 -24.41
CA LYS A 627 20.87 40.67 -25.25
C LYS A 627 22.00 40.56 -26.29
N LEU A 628 22.72 39.44 -26.28
CA LEU A 628 23.80 39.14 -27.22
C LEU A 628 23.34 38.02 -28.14
N LYS A 629 23.34 38.24 -29.45
CA LYS A 629 23.18 37.19 -30.46
C LYS A 629 24.55 36.89 -31.07
N ILE A 630 24.97 35.64 -31.04
CA ILE A 630 26.33 35.23 -31.34
C ILE A 630 26.30 34.18 -32.44
N GLU A 631 26.95 34.49 -33.55
CA GLU A 631 27.23 33.54 -34.62
C GLU A 631 28.52 32.80 -34.31
N LEU A 632 28.42 31.49 -34.15
CA LEU A 632 29.52 30.62 -33.74
C LEU A 632 29.96 29.69 -34.88
N ASP A 633 31.27 29.57 -35.07
CA ASP A 633 31.86 28.38 -35.68
C ASP A 633 31.97 27.31 -34.60
N LYS A 634 31.00 26.38 -34.55
CA LYS A 634 30.95 25.32 -33.53
C LYS A 634 32.10 24.33 -33.67
N GLU A 635 32.63 24.11 -34.88
CA GLU A 635 33.77 23.21 -35.11
C GLU A 635 35.08 23.80 -34.55
N LYS A 636 35.29 25.11 -34.75
CA LYS A 636 36.50 25.80 -34.29
C LYS A 636 36.34 26.48 -32.94
N MET A 637 35.15 26.44 -32.34
CA MET A 637 34.78 27.14 -31.11
C MET A 637 35.13 28.65 -31.16
N LYS A 638 34.89 29.29 -32.32
CA LYS A 638 35.22 30.71 -32.55
C LYS A 638 33.97 31.55 -32.80
N ILE A 639 33.93 32.72 -32.19
CA ILE A 639 32.90 33.74 -32.44
C ILE A 639 33.18 34.37 -33.81
N LYS A 640 32.25 34.24 -34.75
CA LYS A 640 32.30 34.91 -36.07
C LYS A 640 31.79 36.34 -35.99
N ARG A 641 30.64 36.50 -35.32
CA ARG A 641 29.96 37.79 -35.19
C ARG A 641 29.19 37.85 -33.88
N THR A 642 29.23 39.00 -33.22
CA THR A 642 28.38 39.32 -32.07
C THR A 642 27.49 40.49 -32.45
N ILE A 643 26.19 40.34 -32.27
CA ILE A 643 25.20 41.40 -32.38
C ILE A 643 24.74 41.70 -30.95
N GLU A 644 24.98 42.93 -30.52
CA GLU A 644 24.69 43.36 -29.16
C GLU A 644 23.51 44.34 -29.17
N GLU A 645 22.44 43.95 -28.49
CA GLU A 645 21.25 44.78 -28.25
C GLU A 645 21.31 45.22 -26.78
N ARG A 646 21.73 46.48 -26.54
CA ARG A 646 21.84 47.08 -25.20
C ARG A 646 20.69 48.03 -24.93
N ALA A 647 20.04 47.87 -23.78
CA ALA A 647 19.10 48.87 -23.26
C ALA A 647 19.78 49.82 -22.26
N ASN A 648 20.67 49.35 -21.38
CA ASN A 648 21.31 50.18 -20.33
C ASN A 648 22.64 49.61 -19.78
N GLY A 649 23.77 50.07 -20.31
CA GLY A 649 25.13 49.84 -19.76
C GLY A 649 25.66 48.39 -19.80
N PRO A 650 26.92 48.15 -19.40
CA PRO A 650 27.49 46.80 -19.39
C PRO A 650 26.97 45.99 -18.18
N VAL A 651 26.28 44.87 -18.48
CA VAL A 651 25.80 43.90 -17.48
C VAL A 651 26.84 42.81 -17.24
N LEU A 652 27.42 42.29 -18.31
CA LEU A 652 28.42 41.23 -18.30
C LEU A 652 29.78 41.74 -18.77
N THR A 653 30.83 41.20 -18.18
CA THR A 653 32.22 41.37 -18.64
C THR A 653 32.51 40.41 -19.78
N SER A 654 33.51 40.71 -20.61
CA SER A 654 33.94 39.84 -21.71
C SER A 654 34.33 38.44 -21.23
N GLU A 655 34.88 38.33 -20.02
CA GLU A 655 35.25 37.05 -19.40
C GLU A 655 34.02 36.24 -18.97
N GLU A 656 33.01 36.89 -18.39
CA GLU A 656 31.73 36.23 -18.06
C GLU A 656 31.00 35.75 -19.33
N ILE A 657 31.00 36.54 -20.40
CA ILE A 657 30.40 36.16 -21.68
C ILE A 657 31.07 34.89 -22.23
N LYS A 658 32.41 34.84 -22.23
CA LYS A 658 33.15 33.65 -22.67
C LYS A 658 32.81 32.42 -21.83
N LYS A 659 32.77 32.57 -20.51
CA LYS A 659 32.42 31.47 -19.59
C LYS A 659 31.00 30.95 -19.82
N LEU A 660 30.03 31.85 -19.96
CA LEU A 660 28.64 31.50 -20.25
C LEU A 660 28.50 30.80 -21.61
N LEU A 661 29.26 31.25 -22.61
CA LEU A 661 29.28 30.62 -23.93
C LEU A 661 29.83 29.19 -23.89
N MET A 662 30.96 28.98 -23.20
CA MET A 662 31.52 27.64 -23.00
C MET A 662 30.55 26.72 -22.26
N ILE A 663 29.99 27.19 -21.14
CA ILE A 663 29.01 26.43 -20.36
C ILE A 663 27.80 26.05 -21.20
N GLY A 664 27.25 26.98 -21.99
CA GLY A 664 26.11 26.71 -22.85
C GLY A 664 26.40 25.61 -23.88
N LEU A 665 27.59 25.64 -24.51
CA LEU A 665 28.00 24.64 -25.49
C LEU A 665 28.32 23.27 -24.86
N GLU A 666 28.90 23.24 -23.65
CA GLU A 666 29.13 22.00 -22.92
C GLU A 666 27.81 21.35 -22.48
N ILE A 667 26.84 22.14 -22.03
CA ILE A 667 25.49 21.66 -21.70
C ILE A 667 24.78 21.17 -22.98
N GLU A 668 24.81 21.92 -24.09
CA GLU A 668 24.26 21.47 -25.39
C GLU A 668 24.82 20.11 -25.80
N LYS A 669 26.14 19.93 -25.69
CA LYS A 669 26.81 18.67 -26.02
C LYS A 669 26.38 17.53 -25.08
N LYS A 670 26.28 17.76 -23.77
CA LYS A 670 25.88 16.75 -22.78
C LYS A 670 24.43 16.28 -22.99
N PHE A 671 23.53 17.20 -23.38
CA PHE A 671 22.11 16.91 -23.61
C PHE A 671 21.76 16.56 -25.07
N GLY A 672 22.76 16.54 -25.97
CA GLY A 672 22.61 16.03 -27.33
C GLY A 672 21.87 16.93 -28.31
N GLY A 673 21.58 18.18 -27.95
CA GLY A 673 20.82 19.11 -28.80
C GLY A 673 20.64 20.48 -28.16
N PRO A 674 20.09 21.47 -28.91
CA PRO A 674 19.98 22.85 -28.46
C PRO A 674 19.23 23.00 -27.13
N GLN A 675 19.72 23.89 -26.26
CA GLN A 675 19.23 24.04 -24.90
C GLN A 675 18.79 25.48 -24.60
N ASP A 676 17.82 25.59 -23.70
CA ASP A 676 17.50 26.80 -22.97
C ASP A 676 17.91 26.63 -21.50
N ILE A 677 18.78 27.53 -21.04
CA ILE A 677 19.51 27.42 -19.78
C ILE A 677 19.29 28.68 -18.95
N GLU A 678 18.73 28.51 -17.77
CA GLU A 678 18.64 29.57 -16.76
C GLU A 678 19.90 29.58 -15.89
N TRP A 679 20.48 30.76 -15.66
CA TRP A 679 21.72 30.90 -14.89
C TRP A 679 21.73 32.13 -13.98
N LEU A 680 22.57 32.09 -12.96
CA LEU A 680 22.94 33.26 -12.15
C LEU A 680 24.44 33.32 -11.89
N ILE A 681 24.94 34.52 -11.58
CA ILE A 681 26.29 34.75 -11.08
C ILE A 681 26.18 35.24 -9.63
N ARG A 682 26.92 34.58 -8.73
CA ARG A 682 27.07 35.01 -7.34
C ARG A 682 28.54 34.95 -6.95
N ARG A 683 29.10 36.10 -6.55
CA ARG A 683 30.51 36.26 -6.16
C ARG A 683 31.46 35.68 -7.21
N GLY A 684 31.18 35.97 -8.49
CA GLY A 684 31.98 35.52 -9.63
C GLY A 684 31.82 34.04 -10.02
N ARG A 685 31.00 33.26 -9.32
CA ARG A 685 30.68 31.87 -9.67
C ARG A 685 29.34 31.79 -10.40
N ILE A 686 29.33 31.10 -11.54
CA ILE A 686 28.11 30.81 -12.32
C ILE A 686 27.41 29.61 -11.69
N TYR A 687 26.10 29.72 -11.52
CA TYR A 687 25.22 28.63 -11.12
C TYR A 687 24.15 28.41 -12.19
N ILE A 688 23.86 27.15 -12.47
CA ILE A 688 22.79 26.76 -13.39
C ILE A 688 21.54 26.43 -12.59
N LEU A 689 20.44 27.10 -12.95
CA LEU A 689 19.16 27.01 -12.27
C LEU A 689 18.22 26.01 -12.94
N GLN A 690 18.35 25.82 -14.26
CA GLN A 690 17.55 24.90 -15.06
C GLN A 690 18.22 24.73 -16.43
N THR A 691 18.01 23.58 -17.08
CA THR A 691 18.23 23.38 -18.51
C THR A 691 17.04 22.65 -19.10
N ARG A 692 16.71 22.94 -20.36
CA ARG A 692 15.66 22.26 -21.12
C ARG A 692 16.02 22.19 -22.60
N SER A 693 15.62 21.11 -23.27
CA SER A 693 15.78 20.96 -24.71
C SER A 693 14.87 21.92 -25.46
N LEU A 694 15.41 22.53 -26.52
CA LEU A 694 14.63 23.30 -27.49
C LEU A 694 14.19 22.36 -28.63
N PRO A 695 12.98 22.53 -29.18
CA PRO A 695 12.52 21.70 -30.29
C PRO A 695 13.49 21.77 -31.46
N HIS A 696 13.72 20.61 -32.07
CA HIS A 696 14.34 20.54 -33.39
C HIS A 696 13.36 21.17 -34.39
N SER A 697 13.79 22.25 -35.03
CA SER A 697 13.11 22.86 -36.18
C SER A 697 13.04 21.89 -37.34
#